data_AF-A0AB34JFS3-F1
#
_entry.id   AF-A0AB34JFS3-F1
#
_cell.length_a   1.000
_cell.length_b   1.000
_cell.length_c   1.000
_cell.angle_alpha   90.00
_cell.angle_beta   90.00
_cell.angle_gamma   90.00
#
_symmetry.space_group_name_H-M   'P 1'
#
loop_
_entity.id
_entity.type
_entity.pdbx_description
1 polymer ?
#
loop_
_entity_poly.entity_id
_entity_poly.type
_entity_poly.pdbx_seq_one_letter_code
_entity_poly.pdbx_strand_id
1 'polypeptide(L)'
;MAHLRSPRGVPIAPGIFDDMSSADMFSSPLSPKKESAERLPMLTLVRKLLCMWTKLLVRRTILFSHRCWAFRRRQCILSALGLAAFGCIGMLTLVRLPRTAHYSHTAGGPGVFRAEASPPPPPHGAALGTAFHTPRAEESEQLRRRARELNVEIDQFKARESTVSKQRQLRMTAEQLNSELVVLKQARQASSVAGGGSMGSARRQPSRRAAAGGARQHAARPAVPQCAAGRHPDFRIAMVMPWVSSAGSAHRMPPWLPFLATTAAHSALLVDWLLFHEGPVDHPIAAAPLPNVRFIDLGPGGIAALFARRLSQVLELPSPNASLVALRMRFIIQKWPRLVAEYKPAFGSVFDAYLSNYTHWGYSDLDIVCGQLPRFIERSELSDFHVVTYSFGDNEGIYLRGQWTVHKNIPFVNEIWMGCKHLARGLQNELYQKIVWAKHMESQGKKSYHKRFLSAEGCYSYAALHTAGLKVKVANKQFVGLEHSGESPQHVYVLNGSLWLCKLGPETVDLELLRAASTPACDVALPGVQQASGALEEFEVTQQGCGQWMPQEFRMCAPHLKGRKQNVVIEDGRFYTQRVSDAPTLSVDDGRCKQGAFFHMQEWKKRWGDGNGAYIDPSAAYDAFHLSPNGFFSLPAK
;
A
#
# COMPACT_ATOMS: atom_id res chain seq x y z
N MET A 1 -37.76 -25.12 -37.54
CA MET A 1 -39.09 -24.80 -36.97
C MET A 1 -39.04 -24.95 -35.46
N ALA A 2 -38.90 -23.85 -34.74
CA ALA A 2 -39.23 -23.68 -33.31
C ALA A 2 -39.00 -22.19 -33.01
N HIS A 3 -40.08 -21.48 -32.66
CA HIS A 3 -40.10 -20.03 -32.41
C HIS A 3 -39.56 -19.71 -31.02
N LEU A 4 -38.59 -18.80 -30.93
CA LEU A 4 -38.30 -18.07 -29.69
C LEU A 4 -38.55 -16.58 -29.94
N ARG A 5 -39.53 -16.06 -29.21
CA ARG A 5 -39.98 -14.66 -29.22
C ARG A 5 -39.04 -13.79 -28.40
N SER A 6 -38.66 -12.65 -28.96
CA SER A 6 -38.02 -11.51 -28.29
C SER A 6 -39.00 -10.83 -27.31
N PRO A 7 -38.56 -10.38 -26.13
CA PRO A 7 -39.33 -9.47 -25.31
C PRO A 7 -39.11 -8.02 -25.77
N ARG A 8 -40.24 -7.35 -25.99
CA ARG A 8 -40.39 -5.96 -26.40
C ARG A 8 -39.99 -5.00 -25.28
N GLY A 9 -39.45 -3.85 -25.70
CA GLY A 9 -39.05 -2.74 -24.83
C GLY A 9 -40.20 -2.06 -24.11
N VAL A 10 -39.85 -1.46 -22.97
CA VAL A 10 -40.68 -0.58 -22.16
C VAL A 10 -40.40 0.87 -22.60
N PRO A 11 -41.42 1.70 -22.86
CA PRO A 11 -41.22 3.10 -23.23
C PRO A 11 -41.04 3.98 -21.99
N ILE A 12 -40.02 4.83 -22.00
CA ILE A 12 -39.83 5.90 -21.02
C ILE A 12 -40.39 7.19 -21.63
N ALA A 13 -41.39 7.77 -20.96
CA ALA A 13 -41.98 9.06 -21.32
C ALA A 13 -41.10 10.24 -20.84
N PRO A 14 -41.14 11.41 -21.52
CA PRO A 14 -40.37 12.58 -21.14
C PRO A 14 -41.20 13.53 -20.24
N GLY A 15 -40.61 13.97 -19.12
CA GLY A 15 -41.13 15.06 -18.28
C GLY A 15 -39.95 15.94 -17.85
N ILE A 16 -39.75 17.10 -18.46
CA ILE A 16 -40.16 18.43 -17.97
C ILE A 16 -39.50 18.77 -16.62
N PHE A 17 -38.44 19.58 -16.67
CA PHE A 17 -38.04 20.48 -15.58
C PHE A 17 -37.44 21.74 -16.22
N ASP A 18 -38.27 22.77 -16.33
CA ASP A 18 -37.85 24.17 -16.38
C ASP A 18 -38.30 24.84 -15.08
N ASP A 19 -37.44 25.73 -14.61
CA ASP A 19 -37.65 26.87 -13.71
C ASP A 19 -38.47 26.70 -12.42
N MET A 20 -37.87 27.09 -11.29
CA MET A 20 -38.44 28.20 -10.51
C MET A 20 -37.41 28.78 -9.52
N SER A 21 -37.25 30.09 -9.65
CA SER A 21 -36.59 31.00 -8.73
C SER A 21 -37.60 31.61 -7.74
N SER A 22 -37.05 32.21 -6.68
CA SER A 22 -37.62 33.29 -5.84
C SER A 22 -38.77 33.00 -4.85
N ALA A 23 -38.40 33.17 -3.56
CA ALA A 23 -38.93 34.14 -2.58
C ALA A 23 -40.39 34.12 -2.07
N ASP A 24 -40.46 34.08 -0.74
CA ASP A 24 -41.27 34.87 0.19
C ASP A 24 -42.68 34.46 0.71
N MET A 25 -42.74 34.51 2.06
CA MET A 25 -43.80 34.98 2.98
C MET A 25 -45.02 34.11 3.37
N PHE A 26 -45.15 33.91 4.71
CA PHE A 26 -46.27 34.13 5.66
C PHE A 26 -46.18 33.08 6.81
N SER A 27 -45.73 33.41 8.03
CA SER A 27 -46.38 34.08 9.19
C SER A 27 -46.99 33.14 10.27
N SER A 28 -46.31 33.05 11.43
CA SER A 28 -46.79 33.03 12.85
C SER A 28 -47.70 31.88 13.38
N PRO A 29 -47.81 31.61 14.72
CA PRO A 29 -47.38 32.41 15.89
C PRO A 29 -46.69 31.72 17.10
N LEU A 30 -45.93 32.56 17.83
CA LEU A 30 -45.63 32.71 19.27
C LEU A 30 -46.14 31.71 20.34
N SER A 31 -45.24 31.26 21.25
CA SER A 31 -45.27 31.47 22.73
C SER A 31 -43.99 30.89 23.42
N PRO A 32 -43.70 31.07 24.73
CA PRO A 32 -42.72 32.05 25.19
C PRO A 32 -41.50 31.52 25.97
N LYS A 33 -40.47 32.39 25.98
CA LYS A 33 -39.40 32.65 26.96
C LYS A 33 -39.16 31.65 28.11
N LYS A 34 -37.90 31.16 28.17
CA LYS A 34 -37.16 30.96 29.43
C LYS A 34 -35.74 31.51 29.29
N GLU A 35 -35.51 32.67 29.89
CA GLU A 35 -34.18 33.19 30.22
C GLU A 35 -33.59 32.35 31.37
N SER A 36 -32.37 31.86 31.21
CA SER A 36 -31.42 31.78 32.34
C SER A 36 -29.97 31.71 31.85
N ALA A 37 -29.30 32.85 32.04
CA ALA A 37 -27.94 33.02 32.52
C ALA A 37 -26.79 32.20 31.89
N GLU A 38 -26.09 32.89 31.00
CA GLU A 38 -24.64 32.79 30.81
C GLU A 38 -23.89 32.96 32.14
N ARG A 39 -22.90 32.08 32.39
CA ARG A 39 -21.58 32.38 32.99
C ARG A 39 -20.84 31.05 33.18
N LEU A 40 -19.92 30.71 32.25
CA LEU A 40 -18.68 29.93 32.53
C LEU A 40 -17.84 29.65 31.26
N PRO A 41 -17.13 30.63 30.67
CA PRO A 41 -16.02 30.34 29.74
C PRO A 41 -14.62 30.47 30.37
N MET A 42 -14.49 31.12 31.53
CA MET A 42 -13.19 31.41 32.16
C MET A 42 -12.50 30.17 32.75
N LEU A 43 -13.23 29.27 33.41
CA LEU A 43 -12.63 28.08 34.04
C LEU A 43 -12.06 27.10 33.00
N THR A 44 -12.72 26.99 31.84
CA THR A 44 -12.29 26.16 30.71
C THR A 44 -11.05 26.74 30.04
N LEU A 45 -10.96 28.07 29.94
CA LEU A 45 -9.77 28.76 29.42
C LEU A 45 -8.57 28.59 30.36
N VAL A 46 -8.77 28.75 31.68
CA VAL A 46 -7.71 28.56 32.69
C VAL A 46 -7.19 27.12 32.68
N ARG A 47 -8.05 26.10 32.58
CA ARG A 47 -7.63 24.69 32.45
C ARG A 47 -6.80 24.44 31.19
N LYS A 48 -7.17 25.03 30.05
CA LYS A 48 -6.41 24.91 28.80
C LYS A 48 -5.03 25.58 28.89
N LEU A 49 -4.95 26.76 29.52
CA LEU A 49 -3.69 27.47 29.73
C LEU A 49 -2.77 26.72 30.70
N LEU A 50 -3.29 26.19 31.81
CA LEU A 50 -2.52 25.37 32.75
C LEU A 50 -1.95 24.10 32.09
N CYS A 51 -2.74 23.44 31.24
CA CYS A 51 -2.31 22.25 30.50
C CYS A 51 -1.21 22.56 29.46
N MET A 52 -1.30 23.70 28.77
CA MET A 52 -0.21 24.17 27.89
C MET A 52 1.06 24.48 28.68
N TRP A 53 0.94 25.16 29.82
CA TRP A 53 2.09 25.52 30.66
C TRP A 53 2.82 24.29 31.21
N THR A 54 2.09 23.28 31.70
CA THR A 54 2.69 22.01 32.16
C THR A 54 3.41 21.28 31.04
N LYS A 55 2.83 21.22 29.83
CA LYS A 55 3.50 20.62 28.66
C LYS A 55 4.79 21.37 28.28
N LEU A 56 4.78 22.70 28.36
CA LEU A 56 5.96 23.53 28.09
C LEU A 56 7.05 23.34 29.15
N LEU A 57 6.66 23.22 30.42
CA LEU A 57 7.58 22.96 31.54
C LEU A 57 8.24 21.59 31.37
N VAL A 58 7.47 20.52 31.14
CA VAL A 58 7.98 19.16 30.92
C VAL A 58 8.94 19.12 29.73
N ARG A 59 8.61 19.79 28.63
CA ARG A 59 9.47 19.85 27.44
C ARG A 59 10.78 20.60 27.72
N ARG A 60 10.75 21.68 28.51
CA ARG A 60 11.96 22.38 28.97
C ARG A 60 12.80 21.51 29.90
N THR A 61 12.20 20.77 30.83
CA THR A 61 12.92 19.87 31.73
C THR A 61 13.60 18.74 30.96
N ILE A 62 12.92 18.11 29.99
CA ILE A 62 13.50 17.07 29.13
C ILE A 62 14.67 17.62 28.30
N LEU A 63 14.52 18.81 27.72
CA LEU A 63 15.59 19.46 26.96
C LEU A 63 16.79 19.83 27.85
N PHE A 64 16.55 20.23 29.10
CA PHE A 64 17.60 20.50 30.08
C PHE A 64 18.34 19.23 30.48
N SER A 65 17.62 18.13 30.75
CA SER A 65 18.20 16.81 31.04
C SER A 65 19.04 16.28 29.88
N HIS A 66 18.58 16.42 28.63
CA HIS A 66 19.36 16.03 27.44
C HIS A 66 20.62 16.88 27.26
N ARG A 67 20.57 18.19 27.54
CA ARG A 67 21.75 19.06 27.48
C ARG A 67 22.76 18.72 28.59
N CYS A 68 22.30 18.45 29.81
CA CYS A 68 23.17 18.01 30.90
C CYS A 68 23.82 16.64 30.61
N TRP A 69 23.08 15.70 30.01
CA TRP A 69 23.61 14.40 29.64
C TRP A 69 24.64 14.49 28.51
N ALA A 70 24.38 15.31 27.49
CA ALA A 70 25.33 15.58 26.41
C ALA A 70 26.61 16.29 26.91
N PHE A 71 26.48 17.19 27.90
CA PHE A 71 27.62 17.87 28.52
C PHE A 71 28.51 16.90 29.32
N ARG A 72 27.92 16.05 30.17
CA ARG A 72 28.66 15.01 30.92
C ARG A 72 29.35 14.01 29.99
N ARG A 73 28.69 13.62 28.89
CA ARG A 73 29.28 12.70 27.89
C ARG A 73 30.49 13.31 27.17
N ARG A 74 30.46 14.61 26.85
CA ARG A 74 31.61 15.33 26.28
C ARG A 74 32.77 15.45 27.28
N GLN A 75 32.48 15.67 28.55
CA GLN A 75 33.51 15.72 29.60
C GLN A 75 34.21 14.37 29.78
N CYS A 76 33.48 13.25 29.82
CA CYS A 76 34.08 11.91 29.89
C CYS A 76 34.94 11.57 28.66
N ILE A 77 34.53 11.98 27.46
CA ILE A 77 35.32 11.74 26.23
C ILE A 77 36.61 12.57 26.22
N LEU A 78 36.55 13.82 26.67
CA LEU A 78 37.75 14.67 26.76
C LEU A 78 38.73 14.20 27.84
N SER A 79 38.23 13.68 28.97
CA SER A 79 39.09 13.06 30.00
C SER A 79 39.74 11.77 29.50
N ALA A 80 39.02 10.94 28.72
CA ALA A 80 39.58 9.72 28.14
C ALA A 80 40.62 10.01 27.04
N LEU A 81 40.44 11.07 26.24
CA LEU A 81 41.39 11.47 25.21
C LEU A 81 42.63 12.17 25.80
N GLY A 82 42.48 12.92 26.90
CA GLY A 82 43.61 13.53 27.61
C GLY A 82 44.55 12.52 28.26
N LEU A 83 44.03 11.38 28.74
CA LEU A 83 44.83 10.28 29.28
C LEU A 83 45.57 9.47 28.20
N ALA A 84 45.02 9.40 26.98
CA ALA A 84 45.68 8.74 25.86
C ALA A 84 46.83 9.58 25.25
N ALA A 85 46.77 10.91 25.34
CA ALA A 85 47.77 11.81 24.75
C ALA A 85 49.05 11.98 25.59
N PHE A 86 49.03 11.63 26.89
CA PHE A 86 50.20 11.73 27.77
C PHE A 86 51.11 10.48 27.77
N GLY A 87 50.74 9.42 27.04
CA GLY A 87 51.48 8.15 27.03
C GLY A 87 52.45 7.94 25.86
N CYS A 88 52.66 8.90 24.94
CA CYS A 88 53.32 8.60 23.66
C CYS A 88 54.38 9.61 23.17
N ILE A 89 54.93 10.50 23.99
CA ILE A 89 56.05 11.36 23.53
C ILE A 89 57.18 11.35 24.56
N GLY A 90 58.00 10.30 24.47
CA GLY A 90 59.35 10.24 25.01
C GLY A 90 60.32 9.78 23.91
N MET A 91 61.35 10.60 23.67
CA MET A 91 62.54 10.36 22.83
C MET A 91 62.42 10.46 21.29
N LEU A 92 62.94 11.55 20.70
CA LEU A 92 64.20 11.58 19.91
C LEU A 92 64.43 12.93 19.18
N THR A 93 65.47 13.65 19.63
CA THR A 93 66.51 14.43 18.92
C THR A 93 66.21 15.35 17.70
N LEU A 94 66.42 16.66 17.95
CA LEU A 94 67.41 17.59 17.36
C LEU A 94 67.77 17.53 15.85
N VAL A 95 67.40 18.59 15.08
CA VAL A 95 68.26 19.30 14.10
C VAL A 95 67.83 20.79 14.00
N ARG A 96 68.82 21.67 13.81
CA ARG A 96 68.83 23.16 13.90
C ARG A 96 68.50 23.91 12.58
N LEU A 97 67.86 25.10 12.74
CA LEU A 97 68.05 26.43 12.07
C LEU A 97 67.59 26.65 10.59
N PRO A 98 67.43 27.91 10.08
CA PRO A 98 67.39 29.26 10.73
C PRO A 98 66.30 30.28 10.24
N ARG A 99 66.13 31.36 11.05
CA ARG A 99 65.86 32.81 10.80
C ARG A 99 65.17 33.26 9.47
N THR A 100 64.09 34.04 9.50
CA THR A 100 63.96 35.54 9.55
C THR A 100 62.46 35.81 9.19
N ALA A 101 61.74 36.90 9.47
CA ALA A 101 62.02 38.31 9.71
C ALA A 101 60.88 38.97 10.51
N HIS A 102 61.20 40.09 11.15
CA HIS A 102 60.34 41.06 11.82
C HIS A 102 59.37 41.80 10.87
N TYR A 103 58.21 42.24 11.37
CA TYR A 103 57.47 43.51 11.14
C TYR A 103 56.03 43.29 11.66
N SER A 104 55.32 44.13 12.41
CA SER A 104 55.54 45.32 13.22
C SER A 104 54.27 45.50 14.06
N HIS A 105 54.40 45.94 15.31
CA HIS A 105 53.31 46.31 16.20
C HIS A 105 52.79 47.73 15.92
N THR A 106 51.48 47.94 16.01
CA THR A 106 50.79 49.06 16.68
C THR A 106 49.36 48.57 17.00
N ALA A 107 48.98 48.36 18.26
CA ALA A 107 48.39 49.34 19.20
C ALA A 107 47.21 50.11 18.57
N GLY A 108 45.98 50.16 19.08
CA GLY A 108 45.35 49.78 20.35
C GLY A 108 44.04 50.60 20.44
N GLY A 109 43.02 50.12 21.16
CA GLY A 109 41.84 50.95 21.52
C GLY A 109 40.48 50.23 21.51
N PRO A 110 39.67 50.31 22.58
CA PRO A 110 38.47 49.50 22.77
C PRO A 110 37.20 50.17 22.21
N GLY A 111 36.44 49.44 21.40
CA GLY A 111 35.15 49.87 20.85
C GLY A 111 33.97 49.48 21.73
N VAL A 112 33.31 50.49 22.28
CA VAL A 112 32.05 50.47 23.04
C VAL A 112 30.89 49.94 22.17
N PHE A 113 30.13 48.99 22.70
CA PHE A 113 28.86 48.53 22.13
C PHE A 113 27.79 49.64 22.20
N ARG A 114 27.26 50.05 21.05
CA ARG A 114 26.06 50.90 20.95
C ARG A 114 24.95 50.12 20.27
N ALA A 115 23.83 49.98 20.96
CA ALA A 115 22.60 49.37 20.45
C ALA A 115 21.94 50.31 19.44
N GLU A 116 21.70 49.84 18.22
CA GLU A 116 20.89 50.54 17.22
C GLU A 116 19.42 50.16 17.34
N ALA A 117 18.58 51.19 17.33
CA ALA A 117 17.14 51.16 17.44
C ALA A 117 16.48 50.81 16.09
N SER A 118 15.37 50.09 16.15
CA SER A 118 14.52 49.73 15.02
C SER A 118 13.92 50.96 14.31
N PRO A 119 13.77 50.93 12.97
CA PRO A 119 13.10 52.01 12.23
C PRO A 119 11.57 51.96 12.38
N PRO A 120 10.87 53.10 12.26
CA PRO A 120 9.42 53.20 12.39
C PRO A 120 8.68 52.66 11.15
N PRO A 121 7.39 52.29 11.30
CA PRO A 121 6.59 51.77 10.20
C PRO A 121 6.21 52.87 9.19
N PRO A 122 6.02 52.53 7.89
CA PRO A 122 5.62 53.49 6.88
C PRO A 122 4.13 53.85 7.01
N PRO A 123 3.72 55.06 6.53
CA PRO A 123 2.35 55.53 6.65
C PRO A 123 1.40 54.82 5.68
N HIS A 124 0.20 54.52 6.16
CA HIS A 124 -0.92 54.05 5.36
C HIS A 124 -1.49 55.19 4.51
N GLY A 125 -1.63 54.97 3.20
CA GLY A 125 -2.49 55.78 2.34
C GLY A 125 -1.93 56.06 0.94
N ALA A 126 -2.05 55.11 0.02
CA ALA A 126 -2.04 55.39 -1.42
C ALA A 126 -2.77 54.27 -2.18
N ALA A 127 -3.77 54.66 -2.97
CA ALA A 127 -4.56 53.77 -3.81
C ALA A 127 -3.69 53.09 -4.88
N LEU A 128 -3.70 51.76 -4.91
CA LEU A 128 -3.09 50.95 -5.96
C LEU A 128 -4.06 50.83 -7.14
N GLY A 129 -3.86 51.66 -8.16
CA GLY A 129 -4.39 51.41 -9.50
C GLY A 129 -3.64 50.24 -10.14
N THR A 130 -4.35 49.14 -10.40
CA THR A 130 -3.81 47.96 -11.09
C THR A 130 -3.64 48.24 -12.57
N ALA A 131 -2.44 48.67 -12.98
CA ALA A 131 -2.02 48.65 -14.38
C ALA A 131 -1.70 47.20 -14.77
N PHE A 132 -2.60 46.57 -15.53
CA PHE A 132 -2.32 45.29 -16.19
C PHE A 132 -1.24 45.51 -17.26
N HIS A 133 -0.03 45.03 -17.00
CA HIS A 133 0.98 44.90 -18.04
C HIS A 133 0.51 43.88 -19.07
N THR A 134 0.06 44.36 -20.23
CA THR A 134 -0.08 43.53 -21.42
C THR A 134 1.29 42.95 -21.79
N PRO A 135 1.44 41.63 -21.96
CA PRO A 135 2.69 41.02 -22.38
C PRO A 135 3.19 41.68 -23.66
N ARG A 136 4.49 41.94 -23.76
CA ARG A 136 5.09 42.45 -24.99
C ARG A 136 4.78 41.46 -26.12
N ALA A 137 4.48 41.97 -27.31
CA ALA A 137 4.07 41.14 -28.46
C ALA A 137 5.05 39.97 -28.73
N GLU A 138 6.34 40.18 -28.47
CA GLU A 138 7.40 39.17 -28.57
C GLU A 138 7.21 37.96 -27.63
N GLU A 139 6.78 38.17 -26.37
CA GLU A 139 6.51 37.05 -25.45
C GLU A 139 5.29 36.24 -25.91
N SER A 140 4.26 36.91 -26.45
CA SER A 140 3.09 36.25 -27.02
C SER A 140 3.46 35.37 -28.22
N GLU A 141 4.35 35.87 -29.07
CA GLU A 141 4.82 35.13 -30.24
C GLU A 141 5.74 33.96 -29.87
N GLN A 142 6.61 34.14 -28.88
CA GLN A 142 7.45 33.07 -28.35
C GLN A 142 6.62 31.94 -27.72
N LEU A 143 5.56 32.27 -26.99
CA LEU A 143 4.60 31.30 -26.44
C LEU A 143 3.84 30.56 -27.55
N ARG A 144 3.40 31.26 -28.61
CA ARG A 144 2.74 30.64 -29.77
C ARG A 144 3.66 29.69 -30.52
N ARG A 145 4.94 30.05 -30.70
CA ARG A 145 5.96 29.18 -31.31
C ARG A 145 6.16 27.92 -30.48
N ARG A 146 6.31 28.07 -29.16
CA ARG A 146 6.48 26.92 -28.26
C ARG A 146 5.26 25.99 -28.25
N ALA A 147 4.05 26.55 -28.32
CA ALA A 147 2.83 25.76 -28.41
C ALA A 147 2.77 24.93 -29.70
N ARG A 148 3.22 25.49 -30.84
CA ARG A 148 3.30 24.75 -32.12
C ARG A 148 4.31 23.60 -32.06
N GLU A 149 5.50 23.85 -31.50
CA GLU A 149 6.52 22.80 -31.31
C GLU A 149 5.99 21.64 -30.44
N LEU A 150 5.32 21.97 -29.33
CA LEU A 150 4.74 20.97 -28.43
C LEU A 150 3.66 20.13 -29.11
N ASN A 151 2.84 20.74 -29.98
CA ASN A 151 1.82 20.00 -30.74
C ASN A 151 2.44 19.00 -31.71
N VAL A 152 3.53 19.37 -32.39
CA VAL A 152 4.27 18.45 -33.26
C VAL A 152 4.86 17.28 -32.45
N GLU A 153 5.45 17.55 -31.28
CA GLU A 153 5.96 16.50 -30.39
C GLU A 153 4.84 15.55 -29.92
N ILE A 154 3.65 16.09 -29.58
CA ILE A 154 2.48 15.31 -29.19
C ILE A 154 2.01 14.41 -30.33
N ASP A 155 1.94 14.91 -31.56
CA ASP A 155 1.46 14.12 -32.69
C ASP A 155 2.47 13.03 -33.10
N GLN A 156 3.77 13.32 -33.02
CA GLN A 156 4.81 12.30 -33.17
C GLN A 156 4.72 11.23 -32.07
N PHE A 157 4.41 11.62 -30.84
CA PHE A 157 4.21 10.68 -29.73
C PHE A 157 2.99 9.79 -29.96
N LYS A 158 1.84 10.36 -30.38
CA LYS A 158 0.62 9.59 -30.72
C LYS A 158 0.87 8.57 -31.83
N ALA A 159 1.62 8.95 -32.87
CA ALA A 159 1.95 8.04 -33.98
C ALA A 159 2.81 6.84 -33.51
N ARG A 160 3.78 7.09 -32.63
CA ARG A 160 4.62 6.03 -32.05
C ARG A 160 3.82 5.14 -31.09
N GLU A 161 2.98 5.71 -30.22
CA GLU A 161 2.14 4.93 -29.32
C GLU A 161 1.10 4.08 -30.05
N SER A 162 0.46 4.61 -31.11
CA SER A 162 -0.47 3.84 -31.94
C SER A 162 0.17 2.58 -32.52
N THR A 163 1.40 2.71 -33.02
CA THR A 163 2.15 1.60 -33.62
C THR A 163 2.58 0.57 -32.57
N VAL A 164 3.13 1.04 -31.44
CA VAL A 164 3.55 0.17 -30.33
C VAL A 164 2.36 -0.52 -29.66
N SER A 165 1.24 0.19 -29.49
CA SER A 165 0.01 -0.35 -28.91
C SER A 165 -0.60 -1.44 -29.81
N LYS A 166 -0.66 -1.23 -31.12
CA LYS A 166 -1.10 -2.26 -32.08
C LYS A 166 -0.20 -3.49 -32.08
N GLN A 167 1.13 -3.31 -32.13
CA GLN A 167 2.07 -4.44 -32.06
C GLN A 167 1.94 -5.22 -30.76
N ARG A 168 1.74 -4.53 -29.64
CA ARG A 168 1.56 -5.15 -28.34
C ARG A 168 0.22 -5.90 -28.22
N GLN A 169 -0.86 -5.35 -28.75
CA GLN A 169 -2.16 -6.02 -28.79
C GLN A 169 -2.08 -7.30 -29.64
N LEU A 170 -1.45 -7.24 -30.81
CA LEU A 170 -1.19 -8.42 -31.65
C LEU A 170 -0.36 -9.48 -30.92
N ARG A 171 0.68 -9.07 -30.18
CA ARG A 171 1.50 -9.99 -29.38
C ARG A 171 0.71 -10.66 -28.26
N MET A 172 -0.11 -9.91 -27.52
CA MET A 172 -0.96 -10.50 -26.46
C MET A 172 -1.99 -11.47 -27.05
N THR A 173 -2.63 -11.12 -28.17
CA THR A 173 -3.54 -12.03 -28.87
C THR A 173 -2.81 -13.29 -29.36
N ALA A 174 -1.59 -13.17 -29.88
CA ALA A 174 -0.78 -14.31 -30.29
C ALA A 174 -0.38 -15.21 -29.10
N GLU A 175 0.01 -14.62 -27.96
CA GLU A 175 0.35 -15.37 -26.74
C GLU A 175 -0.89 -16.09 -26.16
N GLN A 176 -2.06 -15.44 -26.17
CA GLN A 176 -3.32 -16.06 -25.77
C GLN A 176 -3.69 -17.25 -26.68
N LEU A 177 -3.68 -17.06 -28.00
CA LEU A 177 -3.94 -18.14 -28.95
C LEU A 177 -2.96 -19.30 -28.79
N ASN A 178 -1.68 -19.02 -28.52
CA ASN A 178 -0.69 -20.07 -28.30
C ASN A 178 -0.96 -20.85 -27.00
N SER A 179 -1.43 -20.18 -25.95
CA SER A 179 -1.83 -20.84 -24.70
C SER A 179 -3.06 -21.76 -24.89
N GLU A 180 -4.06 -21.31 -25.65
CA GLU A 180 -5.23 -22.12 -26.01
C GLU A 180 -4.81 -23.34 -26.86
N LEU A 181 -3.87 -23.16 -27.80
CA LEU A 181 -3.33 -24.25 -28.61
C LEU A 181 -2.61 -25.31 -27.76
N VAL A 182 -1.87 -24.91 -26.74
CA VAL A 182 -1.19 -25.84 -25.82
C VAL A 182 -2.22 -26.67 -25.04
N VAL A 183 -3.28 -26.05 -24.52
CA VAL A 183 -4.36 -26.75 -23.82
C VAL A 183 -5.05 -27.76 -24.74
N LEU A 184 -5.36 -27.37 -25.99
CA LEU A 184 -5.94 -28.29 -26.97
C LEU A 184 -5.01 -29.47 -27.32
N LYS A 185 -3.71 -29.23 -27.43
CA LYS A 185 -2.71 -30.30 -27.65
C LYS A 185 -2.66 -31.27 -26.47
N GLN A 186 -2.69 -30.76 -25.24
CA GLN A 186 -2.71 -31.59 -24.03
C GLN A 186 -4.00 -32.42 -23.93
N ALA A 187 -5.16 -31.82 -24.22
CA ALA A 187 -6.43 -32.53 -24.26
C ALA A 187 -6.45 -33.65 -25.31
N ARG A 188 -5.84 -33.41 -26.49
CA ARG A 188 -5.70 -34.42 -27.54
C ARG A 188 -4.75 -35.56 -27.13
N GLN A 189 -3.62 -35.24 -26.48
CA GLN A 189 -2.69 -36.25 -25.99
C GLN A 189 -3.32 -37.11 -24.88
N ALA A 190 -4.05 -36.50 -23.94
CA ALA A 190 -4.79 -37.23 -22.91
C ALA A 190 -5.85 -38.18 -23.52
N SER A 191 -6.51 -37.75 -24.60
CA SER A 191 -7.47 -38.59 -25.33
C SER A 191 -6.80 -39.75 -26.07
N SER A 192 -5.56 -39.58 -26.53
CA SER A 192 -4.81 -40.64 -27.24
C SER A 192 -4.23 -41.72 -26.32
N VAL A 193 -3.90 -41.37 -25.07
CA VAL A 193 -3.35 -42.32 -24.08
C VAL A 193 -4.44 -43.24 -23.51
N ALA A 194 -5.71 -42.85 -23.57
CA ALA A 194 -6.83 -43.71 -23.16
C ALA A 194 -7.12 -44.87 -24.14
N GLY A 195 -6.47 -44.93 -25.31
CA GLY A 195 -6.77 -45.91 -26.37
C GLY A 195 -5.68 -46.96 -26.64
N GLY A 196 -4.54 -46.96 -25.95
CA GLY A 196 -3.39 -47.81 -26.30
C GLY A 196 -2.98 -48.75 -25.18
N GLY A 197 -3.48 -49.99 -25.22
CA GLY A 197 -2.98 -51.06 -24.37
C GLY A 197 -1.66 -51.68 -24.85
N SER A 198 -0.96 -52.28 -23.89
CA SER A 198 -0.07 -53.43 -24.02
C SER A 198 1.45 -53.22 -24.24
N MET A 199 2.18 -53.88 -23.33
CA MET A 199 3.52 -54.49 -23.38
C MET A 199 4.79 -53.64 -23.55
N GLY A 200 5.63 -53.71 -22.50
CA GLY A 200 6.93 -54.37 -22.66
C GLY A 200 8.20 -53.57 -22.34
N SER A 201 9.00 -54.18 -21.46
CA SER A 201 10.48 -54.13 -21.39
C SER A 201 11.17 -53.01 -20.58
N ALA A 202 11.68 -53.45 -19.43
CA ALA A 202 12.69 -52.78 -18.62
C ALA A 202 14.03 -52.64 -19.36
N ARG A 203 14.70 -51.49 -19.23
CA ARG A 203 16.12 -51.34 -19.55
C ARG A 203 16.82 -50.43 -18.54
N ARG A 204 17.73 -51.02 -17.77
CA ARG A 204 18.68 -50.34 -16.87
C ARG A 204 19.66 -49.48 -17.67
N GLN A 205 19.97 -48.29 -17.16
CA GLN A 205 21.18 -47.54 -17.52
C GLN A 205 21.94 -47.04 -16.27
N PRO A 206 23.27 -46.83 -16.39
CA PRO A 206 24.17 -46.74 -15.25
C PRO A 206 24.49 -45.31 -14.83
N SER A 207 24.78 -45.17 -13.55
CA SER A 207 25.21 -43.97 -12.84
C SER A 207 26.55 -43.43 -13.33
N ARG A 208 26.62 -42.13 -13.67
CA ARG A 208 27.87 -41.37 -13.79
C ARG A 208 27.99 -40.40 -12.62
N ARG A 209 29.09 -40.54 -11.87
CA ARG A 209 29.62 -39.56 -10.91
C ARG A 209 30.38 -38.47 -11.64
N ALA A 210 30.09 -37.22 -11.28
CA ALA A 210 30.89 -36.01 -11.42
C ALA A 210 30.16 -34.94 -10.57
N ALA A 211 30.72 -33.89 -10.00
CA ALA A 211 32.07 -33.45 -9.67
C ALA A 211 31.82 -32.26 -8.72
N ALA A 212 32.58 -32.14 -7.63
CA ALA A 212 32.37 -31.10 -6.63
C ALA A 212 32.78 -29.72 -7.17
N GLY A 213 31.77 -28.89 -7.46
CA GLY A 213 31.88 -27.44 -7.51
C GLY A 213 30.86 -26.88 -6.52
N GLY A 214 31.30 -25.99 -5.62
CA GLY A 214 30.48 -25.38 -4.58
C GLY A 214 29.35 -24.53 -5.17
N ALA A 215 28.30 -25.18 -5.63
CA ALA A 215 27.03 -24.56 -5.95
C ALA A 215 26.40 -24.14 -4.62
N ARG A 216 26.07 -22.85 -4.49
CA ARG A 216 25.06 -22.38 -3.53
C ARG A 216 23.92 -23.38 -3.59
N GLN A 217 23.68 -24.09 -2.50
CA GLN A 217 22.55 -25.01 -2.39
C GLN A 217 21.30 -24.17 -2.67
N HIS A 218 20.81 -24.24 -3.90
CA HIS A 218 19.54 -23.66 -4.26
C HIS A 218 18.53 -24.34 -3.33
N ALA A 219 17.88 -23.51 -2.51
CA ALA A 219 16.80 -23.94 -1.64
C ALA A 219 15.92 -24.94 -2.40
N ALA A 220 15.69 -26.11 -1.78
CA ALA A 220 14.89 -27.18 -2.37
C ALA A 220 13.60 -26.60 -2.97
N ARG A 221 13.18 -27.09 -4.14
CA ARG A 221 11.92 -26.63 -4.76
C ARG A 221 10.82 -26.72 -3.71
N PRO A 222 10.05 -25.65 -3.47
CA PRO A 222 8.98 -25.68 -2.49
C PRO A 222 8.02 -26.81 -2.84
N ALA A 223 7.62 -27.59 -1.83
CA ALA A 223 6.67 -28.67 -2.02
C ALA A 223 5.38 -28.07 -2.60
N VAL A 224 4.85 -28.69 -3.66
CA VAL A 224 3.58 -28.25 -4.25
C VAL A 224 2.48 -28.41 -3.18
N PRO A 225 1.70 -27.36 -2.87
CA PRO A 225 0.64 -27.46 -1.86
C PRO A 225 -0.34 -28.59 -2.22
N GLN A 226 -0.72 -29.41 -1.24
CA GLN A 226 -1.66 -30.53 -1.46
C GLN A 226 -3.00 -30.08 -2.08
N CYS A 227 -3.44 -28.85 -1.81
CA CYS A 227 -4.66 -28.28 -2.38
C CYS A 227 -4.51 -27.74 -3.82
N ALA A 228 -3.31 -27.78 -4.41
CA ALA A 228 -3.04 -27.17 -5.72
C ALA A 228 -3.70 -27.92 -6.89
N ALA A 229 -4.23 -29.13 -6.66
CA ALA A 229 -4.83 -29.96 -7.70
C ALA A 229 -6.21 -29.45 -8.21
N GLY A 230 -6.86 -28.54 -7.49
CA GLY A 230 -8.19 -28.03 -7.85
C GLY A 230 -8.36 -26.53 -7.63
N ARG A 231 -9.13 -25.89 -8.51
CA ARG A 231 -9.68 -24.54 -8.28
C ARG A 231 -11.03 -24.69 -7.59
N HIS A 232 -11.37 -23.75 -6.73
CA HIS A 232 -12.70 -23.69 -6.13
C HIS A 232 -13.75 -23.54 -7.25
N PRO A 233 -14.86 -24.30 -7.22
CA PRO A 233 -15.82 -24.36 -8.32
C PRO A 233 -16.56 -23.03 -8.52
N ASP A 234 -16.95 -22.36 -7.43
CA ASP A 234 -17.84 -21.18 -7.50
C ASP A 234 -17.12 -19.83 -7.44
N PHE A 235 -15.89 -19.80 -6.92
CA PHE A 235 -15.22 -18.57 -6.53
C PHE A 235 -13.77 -18.56 -6.98
N ARG A 236 -13.34 -17.42 -7.50
CA ARG A 236 -11.94 -17.12 -7.78
C ARG A 236 -11.66 -15.65 -7.52
N ILE A 237 -10.60 -15.39 -6.76
CA ILE A 237 -10.13 -14.05 -6.41
C ILE A 237 -8.83 -13.76 -7.16
N ALA A 238 -8.76 -12.62 -7.85
CA ALA A 238 -7.50 -12.10 -8.40
C ALA A 238 -6.94 -10.97 -7.53
N MET A 239 -5.81 -11.19 -6.87
CA MET A 239 -5.08 -10.17 -6.14
C MET A 239 -4.12 -9.43 -7.07
N VAL A 240 -4.43 -8.18 -7.36
CA VAL A 240 -3.71 -7.34 -8.34
C VAL A 240 -2.61 -6.54 -7.62
N MET A 241 -1.36 -6.75 -8.04
CA MET A 241 -0.19 -6.13 -7.42
C MET A 241 0.75 -5.56 -8.49
N PRO A 242 0.53 -4.31 -8.94
CA PRO A 242 1.44 -3.64 -9.86
C PRO A 242 2.71 -3.14 -9.14
N TRP A 243 3.86 -3.36 -9.78
CA TRP A 243 5.17 -2.97 -9.31
C TRP A 243 5.95 -2.26 -10.43
N VAL A 244 6.39 -1.04 -10.15
CA VAL A 244 7.22 -0.27 -11.07
C VAL A 244 8.63 -0.20 -10.50
N SER A 245 9.62 -0.64 -11.28
CA SER A 245 11.03 -0.36 -11.02
C SER A 245 11.43 0.91 -11.76
N SER A 246 12.18 1.82 -11.13
CA SER A 246 12.74 2.97 -11.88
C SER A 246 14.04 2.56 -12.58
N ALA A 247 14.17 2.95 -13.85
CA ALA A 247 15.40 2.75 -14.62
C ALA A 247 16.60 3.38 -13.89
N GLY A 248 17.64 2.58 -13.64
CA GLY A 248 18.86 3.02 -12.92
C GLY A 248 18.71 3.17 -11.40
N SER A 249 17.51 3.00 -10.84
CA SER A 249 17.35 2.89 -9.40
C SER A 249 17.65 1.47 -8.95
N ALA A 250 18.30 1.34 -7.79
CA ALA A 250 18.46 0.07 -7.09
C ALA A 250 17.13 -0.52 -6.57
N HIS A 251 15.96 -0.07 -7.07
CA HIS A 251 14.66 -0.66 -6.77
C HIS A 251 14.48 -1.97 -7.55
N ARG A 252 15.36 -2.92 -7.22
CA ARG A 252 15.14 -4.34 -7.39
C ARG A 252 13.85 -4.70 -6.67
N MET A 253 13.21 -5.78 -7.11
CA MET A 253 12.08 -6.32 -6.36
C MET A 253 12.45 -6.47 -4.88
N PRO A 254 11.50 -6.24 -3.95
CA PRO A 254 11.80 -6.32 -2.55
C PRO A 254 12.38 -7.70 -2.20
N PRO A 255 13.42 -7.77 -1.35
CA PRO A 255 14.10 -9.04 -1.07
C PRO A 255 13.19 -10.06 -0.35
N TRP A 256 12.06 -9.61 0.22
CA TRP A 256 11.05 -10.47 0.82
C TRP A 256 9.97 -10.97 -0.16
N LEU A 257 9.97 -10.52 -1.42
CA LEU A 257 9.02 -10.99 -2.43
C LEU A 257 8.96 -12.53 -2.58
N PRO A 258 10.08 -13.28 -2.46
CA PRO A 258 10.03 -14.73 -2.54
C PRO A 258 9.21 -15.37 -1.42
N PHE A 259 9.23 -14.78 -0.22
CA PHE A 259 8.42 -15.21 0.92
C PHE A 259 6.94 -14.92 0.68
N LEU A 260 6.62 -13.73 0.14
CA LEU A 260 5.24 -13.40 -0.29
C LEU A 260 4.74 -14.43 -1.32
N ALA A 261 5.48 -14.62 -2.42
CA ALA A 261 5.06 -15.50 -3.50
C ALA A 261 4.93 -16.97 -3.05
N THR A 262 5.86 -17.47 -2.23
CA THR A 262 5.79 -18.85 -1.72
C THR A 262 4.61 -19.03 -0.77
N THR A 263 4.38 -18.10 0.16
CA THR A 263 3.23 -18.20 1.07
C THR A 263 1.88 -18.01 0.35
N ALA A 264 1.83 -17.10 -0.61
CA ALA A 264 0.69 -16.92 -1.52
C ALA A 264 0.32 -18.20 -2.29
N ALA A 265 1.31 -19.06 -2.57
CA ALA A 265 1.10 -20.33 -3.28
C ALA A 265 0.16 -21.30 -2.53
N HIS A 266 0.12 -21.22 -1.20
CA HIS A 266 -0.76 -22.05 -0.37
C HIS A 266 -2.23 -21.69 -0.47
N SER A 267 -2.56 -20.59 -1.17
CA SER A 267 -3.95 -20.16 -1.41
C SER A 267 -4.46 -20.52 -2.82
N ALA A 268 -3.76 -21.42 -3.52
CA ALA A 268 -4.03 -21.78 -4.92
C ALA A 268 -5.45 -22.30 -5.19
N LEU A 269 -6.14 -22.84 -4.19
CA LEU A 269 -7.55 -23.25 -4.29
C LEU A 269 -8.46 -22.07 -4.67
N LEU A 270 -8.25 -20.89 -4.09
CA LEU A 270 -9.21 -19.78 -4.15
C LEU A 270 -8.64 -18.50 -4.80
N VAL A 271 -7.34 -18.24 -4.64
CA VAL A 271 -6.74 -16.93 -4.93
C VAL A 271 -5.65 -17.08 -6.00
N ASP A 272 -5.71 -16.29 -7.06
CA ASP A 272 -4.59 -16.01 -7.97
C ASP A 272 -3.96 -14.66 -7.63
N TRP A 273 -2.63 -14.59 -7.66
CA TRP A 273 -1.85 -13.38 -7.42
C TRP A 273 -1.26 -12.91 -8.74
N LEU A 274 -1.67 -11.73 -9.19
CA LEU A 274 -1.29 -11.14 -10.48
C LEU A 274 -0.30 -10.00 -10.24
N LEU A 275 0.98 -10.30 -10.37
CA LEU A 275 2.08 -9.36 -10.17
C LEU A 275 2.44 -8.72 -11.52
N PHE A 276 1.89 -7.55 -11.77
CA PHE A 276 2.22 -6.76 -12.96
C PHE A 276 3.53 -6.03 -12.71
N HIS A 277 4.51 -6.15 -13.59
CA HIS A 277 5.79 -5.48 -13.40
C HIS A 277 6.29 -4.78 -14.66
N GLU A 278 7.19 -3.83 -14.45
CA GLU A 278 8.03 -3.25 -15.49
C GLU A 278 9.49 -3.63 -15.24
N GLY A 279 10.13 -4.25 -16.24
CA GLY A 279 11.54 -4.63 -16.18
C GLY A 279 11.77 -6.06 -15.70
N PRO A 280 13.04 -6.49 -15.67
CA PRO A 280 13.39 -7.88 -15.39
C PRO A 280 13.07 -8.26 -13.95
N VAL A 281 12.49 -9.46 -13.77
CA VAL A 281 12.38 -10.11 -12.47
C VAL A 281 13.56 -11.06 -12.33
N ASP A 282 14.66 -10.54 -11.79
CA ASP A 282 15.90 -11.29 -11.63
C ASP A 282 15.85 -12.11 -10.33
N HIS A 283 14.89 -13.05 -10.26
CA HIS A 283 14.72 -13.96 -9.12
C HIS A 283 14.30 -15.37 -9.56
N PRO A 284 14.89 -16.45 -9.00
CA PRO A 284 14.53 -17.82 -9.34
C PRO A 284 13.04 -18.16 -9.20
N ILE A 285 12.34 -17.48 -8.28
CA ILE A 285 10.90 -17.70 -8.05
C ILE A 285 10.03 -17.26 -9.23
N ALA A 286 10.50 -16.35 -10.07
CA ALA A 286 9.80 -16.01 -11.30
C ALA A 286 10.08 -17.03 -12.42
N ALA A 287 11.20 -17.75 -12.35
CA ALA A 287 11.53 -18.83 -13.27
C ALA A 287 10.83 -20.15 -12.93
N ALA A 288 10.50 -20.38 -11.65
CA ALA A 288 9.77 -21.55 -11.20
C ALA A 288 8.25 -21.25 -11.16
N PRO A 289 7.42 -21.94 -11.95
CA PRO A 289 5.99 -21.68 -11.95
C PRO A 289 5.38 -22.08 -10.60
N LEU A 290 4.77 -21.11 -9.93
CA LEU A 290 3.88 -21.34 -8.80
C LEU A 290 2.43 -21.45 -9.32
N PRO A 291 1.59 -22.31 -8.72
CA PRO A 291 0.30 -22.69 -9.30
C PRO A 291 -0.68 -21.52 -9.50
N ASN A 292 -0.56 -20.46 -8.69
CA ASN A 292 -1.48 -19.33 -8.61
C ASN A 292 -0.76 -17.98 -8.44
N VAL A 293 0.56 -17.91 -8.68
CA VAL A 293 1.31 -16.64 -8.63
C VAL A 293 1.87 -16.36 -10.03
N ARG A 294 1.42 -15.28 -10.65
CA ARG A 294 1.71 -14.94 -12.05
C ARG A 294 2.46 -13.62 -12.11
N PHE A 295 3.64 -13.65 -12.73
CA PHE A 295 4.39 -12.46 -13.09
C PHE A 295 4.00 -12.04 -14.51
N ILE A 296 3.51 -10.82 -14.67
CA ILE A 296 3.01 -10.28 -15.94
C ILE A 296 3.87 -9.07 -16.30
N ASP A 297 4.79 -9.26 -17.24
CA ASP A 297 5.64 -8.19 -17.73
C ASP A 297 4.82 -7.26 -18.64
N LEU A 298 4.68 -6.00 -18.22
CA LEU A 298 4.03 -4.98 -19.03
C LEU A 298 5.03 -4.17 -19.88
N GLY A 299 6.33 -4.47 -19.80
CA GLY A 299 7.39 -3.73 -20.44
C GLY A 299 7.59 -2.33 -19.85
N PRO A 300 8.67 -1.63 -20.25
CA PRO A 300 8.98 -0.29 -19.73
C PRO A 300 7.83 0.71 -19.98
N GLY A 301 7.33 1.35 -18.91
CA GLY A 301 6.21 2.29 -18.96
C GLY A 301 4.84 1.66 -19.19
N GLY A 302 4.74 0.32 -19.21
CA GLY A 302 3.51 -0.39 -19.48
C GLY A 302 2.42 -0.22 -18.42
N ILE A 303 2.79 -0.10 -17.15
CA ILE A 303 1.85 0.21 -16.06
C ILE A 303 1.27 1.60 -16.30
N ALA A 304 2.11 2.62 -16.50
CA ALA A 304 1.62 3.98 -16.75
C ALA A 304 0.71 4.07 -17.97
N ALA A 305 1.06 3.39 -19.07
CA ALA A 305 0.23 3.34 -20.28
C ALA A 305 -1.11 2.64 -20.03
N LEU A 306 -1.12 1.54 -19.28
CA LEU A 306 -2.34 0.82 -18.92
C LEU A 306 -3.29 1.70 -18.08
N PHE A 307 -2.77 2.31 -17.00
CA PHE A 307 -3.54 3.23 -16.17
C PHE A 307 -4.10 4.40 -16.98
N ALA A 308 -3.26 5.07 -17.76
CA ALA A 308 -3.70 6.23 -18.52
C ALA A 308 -4.78 5.89 -19.54
N ARG A 309 -4.60 4.80 -20.30
CA ARG A 309 -5.57 4.35 -21.29
C ARG A 309 -6.90 4.00 -20.63
N ARG A 310 -6.88 3.18 -19.58
CA ARG A 310 -8.11 2.67 -18.95
C ARG A 310 -8.86 3.74 -18.18
N LEU A 311 -8.16 4.56 -17.39
CA LEU A 311 -8.80 5.68 -16.69
C LEU A 311 -9.39 6.69 -17.69
N SER A 312 -8.69 7.00 -18.79
CA SER A 312 -9.25 7.91 -19.80
C SER A 312 -10.48 7.35 -20.51
N GLN A 313 -10.51 6.04 -20.74
CA GLN A 313 -11.67 5.36 -21.32
C GLN A 313 -12.88 5.38 -20.37
N VAL A 314 -12.70 4.98 -19.12
CA VAL A 314 -13.79 4.93 -18.12
C VAL A 314 -14.31 6.33 -17.80
N LEU A 315 -13.45 7.34 -17.78
CA LEU A 315 -13.83 8.73 -17.53
C LEU A 315 -14.28 9.47 -18.80
N GLU A 316 -14.38 8.78 -19.94
CA GLU A 316 -14.81 9.34 -21.23
C GLU A 316 -14.05 10.62 -21.62
N LEU A 317 -12.74 10.65 -21.34
CA LEU A 317 -11.94 11.84 -21.60
C LEU A 317 -11.79 12.07 -23.11
N PRO A 318 -11.92 13.33 -23.58
CA PRO A 318 -11.59 13.67 -24.96
C PRO A 318 -10.15 13.27 -25.30
N SER A 319 -9.90 12.88 -26.56
CA SER A 319 -8.58 12.41 -27.02
C SER A 319 -7.39 13.32 -26.63
N PRO A 320 -7.49 14.67 -26.70
CA PRO A 320 -6.42 15.55 -26.22
C PRO A 320 -6.13 15.37 -24.72
N ASN A 321 -7.16 15.24 -23.91
CA ASN A 321 -7.05 15.07 -22.45
C ASN A 321 -6.48 13.70 -22.10
N ALA A 322 -6.90 12.64 -22.81
CA ALA A 322 -6.37 11.29 -22.66
C ALA A 322 -4.86 11.25 -22.93
N SER A 323 -4.41 11.94 -23.99
CA SER A 323 -2.98 12.07 -24.33
C SER A 323 -2.18 12.78 -23.22
N LEU A 324 -2.74 13.84 -22.64
CA LEU A 324 -2.13 14.54 -21.51
C LEU A 324 -2.06 13.67 -20.25
N VAL A 325 -3.12 12.91 -19.95
CA VAL A 325 -3.12 11.94 -18.83
C VAL A 325 -2.01 10.91 -19.04
N ALA A 326 -1.85 10.36 -20.24
CA ALA A 326 -0.78 9.39 -20.54
C ALA A 326 0.62 9.96 -20.29
N LEU A 327 0.91 11.14 -20.83
CA LEU A 327 2.20 11.79 -20.62
C LEU A 327 2.47 12.06 -19.13
N ARG A 328 1.47 12.58 -18.42
CA ARG A 328 1.59 12.95 -17.00
C ARG A 328 1.72 11.73 -16.09
N MET A 329 0.93 10.69 -16.33
CA MET A 329 0.96 9.43 -15.59
C MET A 329 2.33 8.76 -15.74
N ARG A 330 2.85 8.69 -16.97
CA ARG A 330 4.19 8.18 -17.24
C ARG A 330 5.26 8.94 -16.47
N PHE A 331 5.25 10.27 -16.54
CA PHE A 331 6.20 11.09 -15.80
C PHE A 331 6.13 10.82 -14.29
N ILE A 332 4.94 10.86 -13.70
CA ILE A 332 4.83 10.80 -12.24
C ILE A 332 5.11 9.39 -11.69
N ILE A 333 4.71 8.33 -12.39
CA ILE A 333 5.01 6.95 -11.98
C ILE A 333 6.51 6.66 -12.11
N GLN A 334 7.18 7.16 -13.15
CA GLN A 334 8.63 7.01 -13.28
C GLN A 334 9.39 7.75 -12.17
N LYS A 335 8.93 8.94 -11.78
CA LYS A 335 9.54 9.73 -10.70
C LYS A 335 9.19 9.19 -9.32
N TRP A 336 8.00 8.63 -9.17
CA TRP A 336 7.48 8.16 -7.90
C TRP A 336 6.72 6.84 -8.06
N PRO A 337 7.43 5.71 -8.21
CA PRO A 337 6.81 4.39 -8.43
C PRO A 337 5.77 4.00 -7.36
N ARG A 338 6.01 4.36 -6.09
CA ARG A 338 5.08 4.10 -4.98
C ARG A 338 3.71 4.74 -5.18
N LEU A 339 3.58 5.75 -6.05
CA LEU A 339 2.31 6.41 -6.34
C LEU A 339 1.29 5.46 -6.97
N VAL A 340 1.72 4.36 -7.59
CA VAL A 340 0.79 3.34 -8.12
C VAL A 340 -0.16 2.82 -7.04
N ALA A 341 0.27 2.78 -5.78
CA ALA A 341 -0.57 2.36 -4.65
C ALA A 341 -1.77 3.30 -4.42
N GLU A 342 -1.68 4.58 -4.77
CA GLU A 342 -2.80 5.53 -4.68
C GLU A 342 -3.91 5.23 -5.69
N TYR A 343 -3.66 4.36 -6.68
CA TYR A 343 -4.65 3.96 -7.67
C TYR A 343 -5.26 2.58 -7.41
N LYS A 344 -4.94 1.93 -6.28
CA LYS A 344 -5.56 0.67 -5.82
C LYS A 344 -7.09 0.65 -5.97
N PRO A 345 -7.83 1.72 -5.60
CA PRO A 345 -9.28 1.77 -5.78
C PRO A 345 -9.76 1.51 -7.22
N ALA A 346 -8.95 1.88 -8.22
CA ALA A 346 -9.33 1.78 -9.63
C ALA A 346 -8.88 0.46 -10.29
N PHE A 347 -8.26 -0.49 -9.56
CA PHE A 347 -7.69 -1.68 -10.18
C PHE A 347 -8.74 -2.56 -10.90
N GLY A 348 -9.96 -2.67 -10.37
CA GLY A 348 -11.05 -3.37 -11.06
C GLY A 348 -11.34 -2.82 -12.46
N SER A 349 -11.28 -1.49 -12.62
CA SER A 349 -11.46 -0.80 -13.90
C SER A 349 -10.22 -0.83 -14.80
N VAL A 350 -9.02 -0.70 -14.20
CA VAL A 350 -7.74 -0.63 -14.92
C VAL A 350 -7.27 -1.99 -15.42
N PHE A 351 -7.57 -3.05 -14.70
CA PHE A 351 -7.15 -4.41 -15.04
C PHE A 351 -8.32 -5.29 -15.49
N ASP A 352 -9.48 -4.71 -15.82
CA ASP A 352 -10.70 -5.41 -16.22
C ASP A 352 -10.48 -6.56 -17.23
N ALA A 353 -9.65 -6.32 -18.25
CA ALA A 353 -9.31 -7.33 -19.26
C ALA A 353 -8.61 -8.57 -18.68
N TYR A 354 -7.85 -8.41 -17.60
CA TYR A 354 -7.19 -9.51 -16.88
C TYR A 354 -8.10 -10.14 -15.81
N LEU A 355 -9.21 -9.48 -15.46
CA LEU A 355 -10.11 -9.87 -14.38
C LEU A 355 -11.37 -10.59 -14.87
N SER A 356 -11.60 -10.67 -16.18
CA SER A 356 -12.83 -11.23 -16.79
C SER A 356 -13.21 -12.64 -16.31
N ASN A 357 -12.22 -13.49 -15.99
CA ASN A 357 -12.43 -14.87 -15.53
C ASN A 357 -12.46 -15.01 -13.99
N TYR A 358 -12.57 -13.90 -13.27
CA TYR A 358 -12.57 -13.89 -11.81
C TYR A 358 -13.89 -13.37 -11.28
N THR A 359 -14.44 -14.08 -10.29
CA THR A 359 -15.63 -13.64 -9.56
C THR A 359 -15.36 -12.42 -8.68
N HIS A 360 -14.11 -12.26 -8.27
CA HIS A 360 -13.66 -11.24 -7.33
C HIS A 360 -12.27 -10.75 -7.72
N TRP A 361 -11.95 -9.51 -7.39
CA TRP A 361 -10.60 -8.96 -7.48
C TRP A 361 -10.25 -8.27 -6.18
N GLY A 362 -8.97 -8.11 -5.89
CA GLY A 362 -8.51 -7.39 -4.73
C GLY A 362 -7.18 -6.74 -4.96
N TYR A 363 -6.73 -5.99 -3.96
CA TYR A 363 -5.39 -5.42 -3.91
C TYR A 363 -4.72 -5.78 -2.60
N SER A 364 -3.39 -5.75 -2.62
CA SER A 364 -2.57 -6.01 -1.45
C SER A 364 -1.29 -5.18 -1.48
N ASP A 365 -0.60 -5.16 -0.34
CA ASP A 365 0.74 -4.62 -0.20
C ASP A 365 1.78 -5.69 -0.52
N LEU A 366 2.96 -5.30 -1.01
CA LEU A 366 4.06 -6.25 -1.27
C LEU A 366 4.83 -6.65 -0.01
N ASP A 367 4.59 -5.98 1.11
CA ASP A 367 5.18 -6.26 2.42
C ASP A 367 4.21 -7.01 3.34
N ILE A 368 3.60 -8.06 2.80
CA ILE A 368 2.83 -9.02 3.58
C ILE A 368 3.44 -10.41 3.49
N VAL A 369 3.11 -11.23 4.48
CA VAL A 369 3.22 -12.68 4.42
C VAL A 369 1.80 -13.25 4.50
N CYS A 370 1.49 -14.25 3.68
CA CYS A 370 0.15 -14.84 3.63
C CYS A 370 0.07 -16.09 4.52
N GLY A 371 -1.08 -16.26 5.17
CA GLY A 371 -1.53 -17.55 5.66
C GLY A 371 -2.26 -18.34 4.58
N GLN A 372 -2.91 -19.44 4.97
CA GLN A 372 -3.73 -20.25 4.08
C GLN A 372 -5.13 -19.62 3.91
N LEU A 373 -5.29 -18.74 2.92
CA LEU A 373 -6.51 -17.95 2.76
C LEU A 373 -7.83 -18.71 2.63
N PRO A 374 -7.90 -19.90 1.99
CA PRO A 374 -9.12 -20.70 1.98
C PRO A 374 -9.64 -21.07 3.38
N ARG A 375 -8.76 -21.06 4.40
CA ARG A 375 -9.17 -21.25 5.80
C ARG A 375 -9.92 -20.03 6.34
N PHE A 376 -9.43 -18.83 6.02
CA PHE A 376 -9.88 -17.59 6.65
C PHE A 376 -11.05 -16.93 5.93
N ILE A 377 -11.12 -17.10 4.61
CA ILE A 377 -12.20 -16.55 3.79
C ILE A 377 -13.46 -17.39 3.98
N GLU A 378 -14.54 -16.73 4.35
CA GLU A 378 -15.86 -17.36 4.51
C GLU A 378 -16.62 -17.38 3.18
N ARG A 379 -17.44 -18.40 2.94
CA ARG A 379 -18.34 -18.40 1.77
C ARG A 379 -19.24 -17.16 1.74
N SER A 380 -19.81 -16.77 2.88
CA SER A 380 -20.67 -15.59 3.01
C SER A 380 -19.94 -14.29 2.68
N GLU A 381 -18.62 -14.21 2.92
CA GLU A 381 -17.80 -13.05 2.52
C GLU A 381 -17.78 -12.85 1.01
N LEU A 382 -17.91 -13.93 0.23
CA LEU A 382 -17.87 -13.87 -1.23
C LEU A 382 -19.26 -13.87 -1.88
N SER A 383 -20.28 -14.43 -1.22
CA SER A 383 -21.64 -14.44 -1.74
C SER A 383 -22.43 -13.18 -1.38
N ASP A 384 -22.32 -12.73 -0.13
CA ASP A 384 -23.29 -11.80 0.48
C ASP A 384 -22.78 -10.35 0.49
N PHE A 385 -21.47 -10.15 0.40
CA PHE A 385 -20.84 -8.83 0.43
C PHE A 385 -20.31 -8.41 -0.94
N HIS A 386 -20.30 -7.10 -1.15
CA HIS A 386 -19.69 -6.49 -2.33
C HIS A 386 -18.21 -6.21 -2.12
N VAL A 387 -17.84 -5.84 -0.90
CA VAL A 387 -16.46 -5.55 -0.51
C VAL A 387 -16.16 -6.19 0.84
N VAL A 388 -15.02 -6.85 0.95
CA VAL A 388 -14.53 -7.42 2.21
C VAL A 388 -13.10 -6.97 2.42
N THR A 389 -12.82 -6.40 3.59
CA THR A 389 -11.48 -5.98 4.00
C THR A 389 -11.13 -6.57 5.34
N TYR A 390 -9.85 -6.91 5.54
CA TYR A 390 -9.39 -7.46 6.81
C TYR A 390 -8.68 -6.38 7.61
N SER A 391 -9.07 -6.20 8.88
CA SER A 391 -8.43 -5.30 9.85
C SER A 391 -7.58 -6.10 10.84
N PHE A 392 -6.72 -5.39 11.57
CA PHE A 392 -5.90 -5.94 12.66
C PHE A 392 -6.44 -5.55 14.05
N GLY A 393 -7.74 -5.25 14.13
CA GLY A 393 -8.43 -4.88 15.37
C GLY A 393 -8.45 -3.39 15.69
N ASP A 394 -8.00 -2.53 14.78
CA ASP A 394 -8.07 -1.06 14.84
C ASP A 394 -9.43 -0.52 14.33
N ASN A 395 -10.53 -1.19 14.70
CA ASN A 395 -11.86 -0.88 14.22
C ASN A 395 -12.41 0.47 14.74
N GLU A 396 -11.68 1.18 15.61
CA GLU A 396 -11.99 2.57 15.92
C GLU A 396 -11.83 3.51 14.72
N GLY A 397 -11.05 3.11 13.71
CA GLY A 397 -10.98 3.76 12.39
C GLY A 397 -11.50 2.83 11.31
N ILE A 398 -12.67 3.14 10.77
CA ILE A 398 -13.32 2.33 9.75
C ILE A 398 -12.84 2.81 8.37
N TYR A 399 -12.12 1.94 7.65
CA TYR A 399 -11.63 2.20 6.30
C TYR A 399 -11.28 0.87 5.60
N LEU A 400 -11.26 0.87 4.27
CA LEU A 400 -10.84 -0.27 3.45
C LEU A 400 -9.32 -0.39 3.47
N ARG A 401 -8.80 -1.46 4.06
CA ARG A 401 -7.38 -1.62 4.35
C ARG A 401 -6.57 -1.88 3.08
N GLY A 402 -5.47 -1.14 2.91
CA GLY A 402 -4.52 -1.33 1.81
C GLY A 402 -3.86 -2.72 1.74
N GLN A 403 -3.79 -3.45 2.86
CA GLN A 403 -3.13 -4.75 3.00
C GLN A 403 -3.94 -5.88 2.38
N TRP A 404 -5.26 -5.86 2.57
CA TRP A 404 -6.17 -6.83 2.01
C TRP A 404 -7.57 -6.24 1.89
N THR A 405 -8.01 -6.02 0.66
CA THR A 405 -9.40 -5.73 0.34
C THR A 405 -9.78 -6.45 -0.95
N VAL A 406 -10.90 -7.18 -0.90
CA VAL A 406 -11.49 -7.94 -2.00
C VAL A 406 -12.83 -7.32 -2.36
N HIS A 407 -13.11 -7.28 -3.66
CA HIS A 407 -14.27 -6.68 -4.29
C HIS A 407 -14.92 -7.74 -5.18
N LYS A 408 -16.24 -7.80 -5.16
CA LYS A 408 -17.01 -8.55 -6.15
C LYS A 408 -16.78 -7.95 -7.53
N ASN A 409 -16.47 -8.79 -8.51
CA ASN A 409 -16.09 -8.32 -9.84
C ASN A 409 -17.33 -8.04 -10.70
N ILE A 410 -17.99 -6.91 -10.42
CA ILE A 410 -19.16 -6.44 -11.17
C ILE A 410 -19.01 -4.95 -11.48
N PRO A 411 -19.58 -4.43 -12.58
CA PRO A 411 -19.39 -3.04 -13.01
C PRO A 411 -19.66 -2.01 -11.90
N PHE A 412 -20.79 -2.16 -11.20
CA PHE A 412 -21.19 -1.31 -10.08
C PHE A 412 -20.10 -1.16 -9.01
N VAL A 413 -19.44 -2.26 -8.63
CA VAL A 413 -18.38 -2.25 -7.61
C VAL A 413 -17.07 -1.72 -8.18
N ASN A 414 -16.76 -2.07 -9.43
CA ASN A 414 -15.51 -1.70 -10.10
C ASN A 414 -15.39 -0.18 -10.36
N GLU A 415 -16.49 0.55 -10.21
CA GLU A 415 -16.63 1.98 -10.51
C GLU A 415 -16.79 2.87 -9.26
N ILE A 416 -16.85 2.30 -8.05
CA ILE A 416 -17.00 3.05 -6.78
C ILE A 416 -15.93 4.14 -6.62
N TRP A 417 -14.71 3.85 -7.09
CA TRP A 417 -13.59 4.80 -7.03
C TRP A 417 -13.88 6.13 -7.72
N MET A 418 -14.88 6.19 -8.62
CA MET A 418 -15.29 7.43 -9.27
C MET A 418 -15.89 8.46 -8.30
N GLY A 419 -16.35 8.02 -7.12
CA GLY A 419 -16.71 8.89 -6.00
C GLY A 419 -15.52 9.73 -5.49
N CYS A 420 -14.28 9.29 -5.77
CA CYS A 420 -13.10 10.04 -5.43
C CYS A 420 -12.72 11.08 -6.48
N LYS A 421 -13.00 12.35 -6.16
CA LYS A 421 -12.72 13.49 -7.04
C LYS A 421 -11.30 13.46 -7.63
N HIS A 422 -10.27 13.25 -6.82
CA HIS A 422 -8.88 13.30 -7.29
C HIS A 422 -8.45 12.09 -8.14
N LEU A 423 -9.20 10.99 -8.12
CA LEU A 423 -9.00 9.83 -9.01
C LEU A 423 -9.82 9.94 -10.30
N ALA A 424 -11.00 10.57 -10.24
CA ALA A 424 -11.95 10.69 -11.35
C ALA A 424 -12.00 12.09 -11.97
N ARG A 425 -13.06 12.87 -11.70
CA ARG A 425 -13.31 14.18 -12.32
C ARG A 425 -12.15 15.19 -12.17
N GLY A 426 -11.34 15.04 -11.13
CA GLY A 426 -10.16 15.86 -10.83
C GLY A 426 -8.82 15.25 -11.23
N LEU A 427 -8.78 14.09 -11.90
CA LEU A 427 -7.55 13.36 -12.23
C LEU A 427 -6.51 14.22 -12.96
N GLN A 428 -6.94 14.99 -13.97
CA GLN A 428 -6.03 15.82 -14.76
C GLN A 428 -5.35 16.91 -13.92
N ASN A 429 -6.11 17.53 -13.01
CA ASN A 429 -5.60 18.55 -12.10
C ASN A 429 -4.70 17.93 -11.03
N GLU A 430 -5.08 16.78 -10.48
CA GLU A 430 -4.30 16.02 -9.51
C GLU A 430 -2.92 15.65 -10.08
N LEU A 431 -2.88 15.08 -11.29
CA LEU A 431 -1.64 14.75 -11.99
C LEU A 431 -0.79 16.00 -12.26
N TYR A 432 -1.41 17.11 -12.65
CA TYR A 432 -0.71 18.37 -12.87
C TYR A 432 -0.04 18.88 -11.57
N GLN A 433 -0.78 18.92 -10.47
CA GLN A 433 -0.27 19.35 -9.17
C GLN A 433 0.89 18.46 -8.68
N LYS A 434 0.77 17.14 -8.88
CA LYS A 434 1.84 16.17 -8.59
C LYS A 434 3.12 16.46 -9.37
N ILE A 435 3.00 16.81 -10.65
CA ILE A 435 4.15 17.13 -11.51
C ILE A 435 4.79 18.45 -11.09
N VAL A 436 4.00 19.50 -10.86
CA VAL A 436 4.50 20.79 -10.39
C VAL A 436 5.26 20.62 -9.07
N TRP A 437 4.70 19.83 -8.14
CA TRP A 437 5.35 19.50 -6.89
C TRP A 437 6.66 18.73 -7.07
N ALA A 438 6.66 17.69 -7.91
CA ALA A 438 7.86 16.90 -8.18
C ALA A 438 8.98 17.78 -8.75
N LYS A 439 8.68 18.62 -9.75
CA LYS A 439 9.64 19.57 -10.33
C LYS A 439 10.16 20.59 -9.30
N HIS A 440 9.29 21.09 -8.44
CA HIS A 440 9.70 21.99 -7.36
C HIS A 440 10.67 21.31 -6.39
N MET A 441 10.40 20.07 -5.97
CA MET A 441 11.28 19.31 -5.09
C MET A 441 12.63 19.02 -5.76
N GLU A 442 12.62 18.69 -7.06
CA GLU A 442 13.86 18.49 -7.84
C GLU A 442 14.69 19.77 -7.94
N SER A 443 14.04 20.94 -8.09
CA SER A 443 14.75 22.23 -8.09
C SER A 443 15.44 22.55 -6.76
N GLN A 444 15.00 21.90 -5.67
CA GLN A 444 15.63 21.97 -4.35
C GLN A 444 16.66 20.85 -4.11
N GLY A 445 16.99 20.05 -5.14
CA GLY A 445 17.89 18.91 -5.02
C GLY A 445 17.30 17.71 -4.26
N LYS A 446 15.99 17.71 -3.98
CA LYS A 446 15.32 16.62 -3.26
C LYS A 446 14.86 15.54 -4.25
N LYS A 447 15.23 14.29 -3.99
CA LYS A 447 14.86 13.11 -4.79
C LYS A 447 13.72 12.28 -4.18
N SER A 448 13.14 12.73 -3.07
CA SER A 448 12.09 12.01 -2.35
C SER A 448 10.83 12.86 -2.21
N TYR A 449 9.68 12.30 -2.63
CA TYR A 449 8.41 13.01 -2.78
C TYR A 449 7.39 12.71 -1.67
N HIS A 450 7.86 12.33 -0.48
CA HIS A 450 7.00 11.88 0.60
C HIS A 450 6.11 13.03 1.13
N LYS A 451 4.78 12.77 1.21
CA LYS A 451 3.81 13.39 2.15
C LYS A 451 2.83 14.49 1.69
N ARG A 452 2.58 14.77 0.41
CA ARG A 452 1.63 15.86 0.07
C ARG A 452 0.28 15.47 -0.53
N PHE A 453 0.05 14.22 -0.93
CA PHE A 453 -1.19 13.89 -1.64
C PHE A 453 -2.20 13.24 -0.72
N LEU A 454 -3.47 13.54 -0.99
CA LEU A 454 -4.60 12.94 -0.30
C LEU A 454 -4.49 11.43 -0.50
N SER A 455 -4.44 10.69 0.61
CA SER A 455 -4.48 9.24 0.54
C SER A 455 -5.79 8.83 -0.12
N ALA A 456 -5.67 8.11 -1.23
CA ALA A 456 -6.81 7.55 -1.94
C ALA A 456 -7.59 6.56 -1.05
N GLU A 457 -6.93 5.93 -0.08
CA GLU A 457 -7.53 4.97 0.85
C GLU A 457 -8.67 5.61 1.64
N GLY A 458 -8.46 6.82 2.17
CA GLY A 458 -9.50 7.51 2.94
C GLY A 458 -10.69 7.92 2.09
N CYS A 459 -10.41 8.58 0.97
CA CYS A 459 -11.46 8.98 0.05
C CYS A 459 -12.27 7.78 -0.47
N TYR A 460 -11.58 6.71 -0.87
CA TYR A 460 -12.23 5.54 -1.45
C TYR A 460 -13.07 4.82 -0.41
N SER A 461 -12.55 4.68 0.82
CA SER A 461 -13.32 4.14 1.93
C SER A 461 -14.58 4.95 2.17
N TYR A 462 -14.46 6.28 2.20
CA TYR A 462 -15.62 7.15 2.38
C TYR A 462 -16.64 6.98 1.25
N ALA A 463 -16.19 6.97 -0.01
CA ALA A 463 -17.06 6.78 -1.17
C ALA A 463 -17.77 5.41 -1.14
N ALA A 464 -17.02 4.32 -0.89
CA ALA A 464 -17.57 2.98 -0.81
C ALA A 464 -18.62 2.85 0.29
N LEU A 465 -18.30 3.30 1.51
CA LEU A 465 -19.16 3.12 2.68
C LEU A 465 -20.45 3.96 2.65
N HIS A 466 -20.51 4.98 1.79
CA HIS A 466 -21.72 5.79 1.56
C HIS A 466 -22.42 5.49 0.23
N THR A 467 -21.96 4.48 -0.53
CA THR A 467 -22.62 4.08 -1.77
C THR A 467 -23.86 3.25 -1.45
N ALA A 468 -25.04 3.72 -1.85
CA ALA A 468 -26.29 3.00 -1.67
C ALA A 468 -26.28 1.63 -2.35
N GLY A 469 -26.87 0.61 -1.73
CA GLY A 469 -26.87 -0.77 -2.20
C GLY A 469 -25.55 -1.53 -1.98
N LEU A 470 -24.49 -0.85 -1.49
CA LEU A 470 -23.23 -1.52 -1.20
C LEU A 470 -23.29 -2.22 0.17
N LYS A 471 -22.71 -3.42 0.21
CA LYS A 471 -22.54 -4.21 1.43
C LYS A 471 -21.06 -4.44 1.66
N VAL A 472 -20.56 -3.98 2.80
CA VAL A 472 -19.14 -4.05 3.13
C VAL A 472 -18.94 -4.77 4.46
N LYS A 473 -17.96 -5.68 4.52
CA LYS A 473 -17.52 -6.32 5.77
C LYS A 473 -16.08 -5.92 6.09
N VAL A 474 -15.84 -5.49 7.32
CA VAL A 474 -14.51 -5.31 7.91
C VAL A 474 -14.32 -6.40 8.96
N ALA A 475 -13.42 -7.35 8.71
CA ALA A 475 -13.21 -8.50 9.58
C ALA A 475 -11.82 -8.47 10.25
N ASN A 476 -11.74 -8.73 11.55
CA ASN A 476 -10.46 -8.75 12.26
C ASN A 476 -9.75 -10.09 12.07
N LYS A 477 -8.95 -10.22 11.01
CA LYS A 477 -8.31 -11.49 10.59
C LYS A 477 -6.82 -11.35 10.24
N GLN A 478 -6.26 -10.14 10.30
CA GLN A 478 -4.86 -9.89 9.94
C GLN A 478 -4.03 -9.49 11.16
N PHE A 479 -2.73 -9.73 11.09
CA PHE A 479 -1.75 -9.25 12.04
C PHE A 479 -0.92 -8.13 11.43
N VAL A 480 -0.36 -7.28 12.29
CA VAL A 480 0.51 -6.19 11.89
C VAL A 480 1.71 -6.13 12.83
N GLY A 481 2.89 -5.92 12.27
CA GLY A 481 4.12 -5.73 13.03
C GLY A 481 4.24 -4.32 13.60
N LEU A 482 3.29 -3.88 14.42
CA LEU A 482 3.36 -2.56 15.09
C LEU A 482 4.25 -2.63 16.34
N GLU A 483 5.04 -1.57 16.56
CA GLU A 483 5.77 -1.40 17.81
C GLU A 483 4.83 -0.89 18.90
N HIS A 484 4.23 -1.79 19.68
CA HIS A 484 3.50 -1.40 20.87
C HIS A 484 4.46 -1.33 22.06
N SER A 485 4.64 -0.14 22.61
CA SER A 485 5.41 0.06 23.85
C SER A 485 4.73 -0.70 24.99
N GLY A 486 5.31 -1.81 25.43
CA GLY A 486 4.87 -2.55 26.61
C GLY A 486 4.31 -3.95 26.37
N GLU A 487 4.17 -4.40 25.11
CA GLU A 487 3.80 -5.80 24.83
C GLU A 487 5.04 -6.69 24.74
N SER A 488 4.89 -7.96 25.14
CA SER A 488 5.90 -9.01 24.93
C SER A 488 6.31 -9.06 23.46
N PRO A 489 7.60 -9.21 23.13
CA PRO A 489 8.02 -9.30 21.75
C PRO A 489 7.29 -10.45 21.04
N GLN A 490 6.75 -10.16 19.86
CA GLN A 490 5.97 -11.10 19.07
C GLN A 490 6.80 -11.60 17.90
N HIS A 491 6.78 -12.90 17.68
CA HIS A 491 7.42 -13.55 16.54
C HIS A 491 6.35 -14.16 15.64
N VAL A 492 6.61 -14.13 14.34
CA VAL A 492 5.74 -14.75 13.34
C VAL A 492 6.42 -16.01 12.83
N TYR A 493 5.73 -17.13 12.83
CA TYR A 493 6.20 -18.41 12.31
C TYR A 493 5.37 -18.78 11.10
N VAL A 494 6.04 -19.21 10.04
CA VAL A 494 5.40 -19.74 8.83
C VAL A 494 5.81 -21.18 8.65
N LEU A 495 4.82 -22.06 8.59
CA LEU A 495 5.00 -23.50 8.52
C LEU A 495 3.93 -24.08 7.60
N ASN A 496 4.32 -24.72 6.49
CA ASN A 496 3.39 -25.31 5.53
C ASN A 496 2.28 -24.32 5.07
N GLY A 497 2.65 -23.05 4.88
CA GLY A 497 1.74 -21.97 4.52
C GLY A 497 0.85 -21.44 5.64
N SER A 498 0.87 -22.06 6.82
CA SER A 498 0.20 -21.54 8.01
C SER A 498 1.02 -20.42 8.64
N LEU A 499 0.36 -19.32 9.01
CA LEU A 499 0.99 -18.15 9.62
C LEU A 499 0.57 -18.04 11.08
N TRP A 500 1.54 -18.08 11.99
CA TRP A 500 1.34 -18.06 13.44
C TRP A 500 1.99 -16.83 14.07
N LEU A 501 1.24 -16.05 14.83
CA LEU A 501 1.76 -15.00 15.70
C LEU A 501 1.87 -15.56 17.12
N CYS A 502 3.09 -15.63 17.64
CA CYS A 502 3.37 -16.19 18.95
C CYS A 502 3.96 -15.12 19.88
N LYS A 503 3.45 -15.09 21.11
CA LYS A 503 4.05 -14.27 22.19
C LYS A 503 5.33 -14.96 22.69
N LEU A 504 6.42 -14.21 22.79
CA LEU A 504 7.62 -14.72 23.44
C LEU A 504 7.41 -14.77 24.96
N GLY A 505 7.72 -15.93 25.53
CA GLY A 505 7.79 -16.19 26.96
C GLY A 505 9.16 -16.80 27.30
N PRO A 506 9.36 -17.24 28.56
CA PRO A 506 10.59 -17.91 28.97
C PRO A 506 10.81 -19.25 28.24
N GLU A 507 9.73 -19.92 27.87
CA GLU A 507 9.78 -21.20 27.16
C GLU A 507 9.95 -21.00 25.64
N THR A 508 10.65 -21.90 24.97
CA THR A 508 10.75 -21.90 23.52
C THR A 508 9.41 -22.28 22.88
N VAL A 509 9.09 -21.70 21.72
CA VAL A 509 7.89 -22.08 20.96
C VAL A 509 8.06 -23.52 20.45
N ASP A 510 7.08 -24.39 20.73
CA ASP A 510 7.07 -25.76 20.23
C ASP A 510 6.74 -25.80 18.73
N LEU A 511 7.77 -25.94 17.91
CA LEU A 511 7.64 -25.99 16.45
C LEU A 511 6.95 -27.27 15.96
N GLU A 512 7.02 -28.38 16.70
CA GLU A 512 6.30 -29.61 16.32
C GLU A 512 4.80 -29.45 16.55
N LEU A 513 4.41 -28.81 17.65
CA LEU A 513 3.01 -28.44 17.89
C LEU A 513 2.47 -27.52 16.77
N LEU A 514 3.23 -26.47 16.41
CA LEU A 514 2.81 -25.59 15.31
C LEU A 514 2.71 -26.34 13.98
N ARG A 515 3.66 -27.23 13.68
CA ARG A 515 3.64 -28.05 12.45
C ARG A 515 2.42 -28.97 12.41
N ALA A 516 2.10 -29.64 13.52
CA ALA A 516 0.94 -30.51 13.64
C ALA A 516 -0.38 -29.75 13.44
N ALA A 517 -0.45 -28.51 13.93
CA ALA A 517 -1.62 -27.64 13.76
C ALA A 517 -1.71 -26.96 12.38
N SER A 518 -0.65 -27.01 11.56
CA SER A 518 -0.56 -26.36 10.24
C SER A 518 -1.15 -27.22 9.11
N THR A 519 -2.35 -27.75 9.31
CA THR A 519 -3.07 -28.58 8.32
C THR A 519 -3.42 -27.77 7.07
N PRO A 520 -3.17 -28.28 5.84
CA PRO A 520 -3.58 -27.61 4.61
C PRO A 520 -5.09 -27.32 4.55
N ALA A 521 -5.47 -26.11 4.18
CA ALA A 521 -6.86 -25.70 4.01
C ALA A 521 -7.32 -25.92 2.56
N CYS A 522 -7.92 -27.09 2.30
CA CYS A 522 -8.48 -27.44 0.99
C CYS A 522 -10.02 -27.43 0.96
N ASP A 523 -10.68 -26.82 1.95
CA ASP A 523 -12.14 -26.93 2.11
C ASP A 523 -12.89 -26.00 1.15
N VAL A 524 -13.64 -26.58 0.21
CA VAL A 524 -14.50 -25.86 -0.75
C VAL A 524 -15.78 -25.32 -0.11
N ALA A 525 -16.11 -25.74 1.11
CA ALA A 525 -17.23 -25.14 1.85
C ALA A 525 -16.90 -23.71 2.30
N LEU A 526 -15.61 -23.39 2.47
CA LEU A 526 -15.13 -22.11 3.02
C LEU A 526 -15.85 -21.75 4.33
N PRO A 527 -15.76 -22.61 5.38
CA PRO A 527 -16.49 -22.40 6.63
C PRO A 527 -16.02 -21.15 7.39
N GLY A 528 -14.84 -20.63 7.05
CA GLY A 528 -14.19 -19.56 7.77
C GLY A 528 -13.68 -19.98 9.14
N VAL A 529 -13.25 -18.98 9.89
CA VAL A 529 -12.65 -19.16 11.23
C VAL A 529 -13.29 -18.29 12.29
N GLN A 530 -14.28 -17.48 11.93
CA GLN A 530 -15.01 -16.63 12.84
C GLN A 530 -16.47 -17.01 12.86
N GLN A 531 -16.99 -17.32 14.04
CA GLN A 531 -18.41 -17.53 14.23
C GLN A 531 -19.01 -16.25 14.82
N ALA A 532 -19.97 -15.67 14.10
CA ALA A 532 -20.78 -14.58 14.58
C ALA A 532 -21.53 -14.99 15.86
N SER A 533 -21.54 -14.10 16.84
CA SER A 533 -22.29 -14.25 18.09
C SER A 533 -23.16 -13.01 18.30
N GLY A 534 -24.46 -13.22 18.52
CA GLY A 534 -25.42 -12.14 18.70
C GLY A 534 -25.92 -11.51 17.39
N ALA A 535 -26.89 -10.60 17.54
CA ALA A 535 -27.46 -9.82 16.45
C ALA A 535 -26.51 -8.70 16.00
N LEU A 536 -26.79 -8.13 14.82
CA LEU A 536 -26.16 -6.89 14.37
C LEU A 536 -26.62 -5.73 15.28
N GLU A 537 -25.66 -5.02 15.86
CA GLU A 537 -25.91 -3.82 16.66
C GLU A 537 -25.53 -2.59 15.82
N GLU A 538 -26.51 -1.74 15.52
CA GLU A 538 -26.25 -0.49 14.79
C GLU A 538 -25.47 0.51 15.65
N PHE A 539 -24.59 1.29 15.03
CA PHE A 539 -23.86 2.38 15.68
C PHE A 539 -23.61 3.55 14.74
N GLU A 540 -23.29 4.71 15.30
CA GLU A 540 -22.93 5.91 14.55
C GLU A 540 -21.41 6.12 14.51
N VAL A 541 -20.95 6.66 13.38
CA VAL A 541 -19.56 7.09 13.19
C VAL A 541 -19.41 8.59 13.41
N THR A 542 -18.22 9.02 13.84
CA THR A 542 -17.87 10.43 14.01
C THR A 542 -16.63 10.78 13.19
N GLN A 543 -16.30 12.06 13.03
CA GLN A 543 -15.05 12.48 12.38
C GLN A 543 -13.85 12.59 13.35
N GLN A 544 -14.05 12.28 14.63
CA GLN A 544 -13.08 12.53 15.70
C GLN A 544 -12.65 11.23 16.39
N GLY A 545 -11.44 11.23 16.95
CA GLY A 545 -10.96 10.13 17.81
C GLY A 545 -10.27 8.99 17.07
N CYS A 546 -10.07 9.06 15.75
CA CYS A 546 -9.32 8.06 14.98
C CYS A 546 -8.55 8.68 13.79
N GLY A 547 -7.68 7.88 13.15
CA GLY A 547 -7.27 8.09 11.76
C GLY A 547 -6.60 9.43 11.41
N GLN A 548 -5.64 9.91 12.22
CA GLN A 548 -4.99 11.21 11.97
C GLN A 548 -4.26 11.32 10.62
N TRP A 549 -3.88 10.18 10.03
CA TRP A 549 -3.26 10.12 8.70
C TRP A 549 -4.24 10.45 7.57
N MET A 550 -5.55 10.33 7.83
CA MET A 550 -6.60 10.59 6.87
C MET A 550 -7.11 12.04 7.01
N PRO A 551 -7.42 12.73 5.89
CA PRO A 551 -8.15 14.00 5.93
C PRO A 551 -9.44 13.90 6.73
N GLN A 552 -9.80 14.95 7.45
CA GLN A 552 -10.93 14.93 8.41
C GLN A 552 -12.26 14.58 7.73
N GLU A 553 -12.47 15.07 6.51
CA GLU A 553 -13.67 14.84 5.70
C GLU A 553 -13.91 13.37 5.35
N PHE A 554 -12.88 12.52 5.42
CA PHE A 554 -12.99 11.09 5.10
C PHE A 554 -12.98 10.20 6.36
N ARG A 555 -12.82 10.77 7.55
CA ARG A 555 -12.72 9.99 8.79
C ARG A 555 -14.07 9.42 9.19
N MET A 556 -14.11 8.10 9.40
CA MET A 556 -15.24 7.37 9.97
C MET A 556 -14.75 6.68 11.24
N CYS A 557 -14.93 7.36 12.36
CA CYS A 557 -14.40 6.94 13.65
C CYS A 557 -15.48 6.32 14.53
N ALA A 558 -15.14 5.19 15.15
CA ALA A 558 -15.97 4.50 16.12
C ALA A 558 -15.17 4.21 17.41
N PRO A 559 -14.85 5.24 18.23
CA PRO A 559 -13.96 5.07 19.39
C PRO A 559 -14.40 3.99 20.38
N HIS A 560 -15.70 3.69 20.46
CA HIS A 560 -16.26 2.65 21.31
C HIS A 560 -15.89 1.22 20.87
N LEU A 561 -15.43 1.02 19.63
CA LEU A 561 -14.95 -0.26 19.11
C LEU A 561 -13.47 -0.53 19.43
N LYS A 562 -12.75 0.45 19.99
CA LYS A 562 -11.32 0.30 20.27
C LYS A 562 -11.05 -0.91 21.17
N GLY A 563 -10.18 -1.81 20.72
CA GLY A 563 -9.80 -3.03 21.44
C GLY A 563 -10.89 -4.10 21.52
N ARG A 564 -12.03 -3.91 20.84
CA ARG A 564 -13.10 -4.91 20.79
C ARG A 564 -12.88 -5.86 19.61
N LYS A 565 -13.13 -7.14 19.86
CA LYS A 565 -13.12 -8.17 18.82
C LYS A 565 -14.50 -8.30 18.19
N GLN A 566 -14.75 -7.47 17.20
CA GLN A 566 -16.01 -7.42 16.49
C GLN A 566 -15.75 -7.22 14.99
N ASN A 567 -16.64 -7.73 14.15
CA ASN A 567 -16.69 -7.37 12.75
C ASN A 567 -17.56 -6.13 12.57
N VAL A 568 -17.23 -5.30 11.58
CA VAL A 568 -18.08 -4.19 11.16
C VAL A 568 -18.76 -4.58 9.85
N VAL A 569 -20.07 -4.42 9.79
CA VAL A 569 -20.89 -4.57 8.59
C VAL A 569 -21.43 -3.20 8.22
N ILE A 570 -21.35 -2.84 6.95
CA ILE A 570 -21.93 -1.62 6.41
C ILE A 570 -22.91 -2.02 5.32
N GLU A 571 -24.13 -1.52 5.43
CA GLU A 571 -25.22 -1.80 4.48
C GLU A 571 -26.03 -0.51 4.32
N ASP A 572 -26.16 -0.04 3.08
CA ASP A 572 -26.93 1.16 2.74
C ASP A 572 -26.53 2.42 3.56
N GLY A 573 -25.22 2.60 3.77
CA GLY A 573 -24.68 3.73 4.52
C GLY A 573 -24.86 3.65 6.04
N ARG A 574 -25.43 2.55 6.56
CA ARG A 574 -25.60 2.29 7.99
C ARG A 574 -24.53 1.35 8.49
N PHE A 575 -24.08 1.57 9.73
CA PHE A 575 -22.96 0.85 10.33
C PHE A 575 -23.46 -0.08 11.42
N TYR A 576 -23.03 -1.34 11.36
CA TYR A 576 -23.38 -2.39 12.30
C TYR A 576 -22.12 -3.05 12.84
N THR A 577 -22.14 -3.43 14.11
CA THR A 577 -21.11 -4.25 14.72
C THR A 577 -21.66 -5.63 15.04
N GLN A 578 -20.82 -6.65 14.92
CA GLN A 578 -21.16 -8.02 15.28
C GLN A 578 -20.04 -8.64 16.10
N ARG A 579 -20.38 -9.22 17.25
CA ARG A 579 -19.38 -9.96 18.04
C ARG A 579 -19.00 -11.23 17.31
N VAL A 580 -17.74 -11.60 17.42
CA VAL A 580 -17.22 -12.82 16.81
C VAL A 580 -16.38 -13.61 17.79
N SER A 581 -16.48 -14.92 17.69
CA SER A 581 -15.59 -15.87 18.34
C SER A 581 -14.71 -16.52 17.28
N ASP A 582 -13.43 -16.71 17.59
CA ASP A 582 -12.53 -17.43 16.68
C ASP A 582 -12.71 -18.94 16.91
N ALA A 583 -12.56 -19.72 15.85
CA ALA A 583 -12.49 -21.17 15.95
C ALA A 583 -11.35 -21.57 16.90
N PRO A 584 -11.56 -22.54 17.80
CA PRO A 584 -10.52 -23.00 18.72
C PRO A 584 -9.23 -23.46 18.03
N THR A 585 -9.35 -23.97 16.79
CA THR A 585 -8.24 -24.43 15.96
C THR A 585 -7.30 -23.32 15.48
N LEU A 586 -7.66 -22.04 15.68
CA LEU A 586 -6.77 -20.91 15.42
C LEU A 586 -5.76 -20.68 16.54
N SER A 587 -5.86 -21.40 17.65
CA SER A 587 -5.01 -21.20 18.81
C SER A 587 -4.39 -22.51 19.27
N VAL A 588 -3.12 -22.46 19.62
CA VAL A 588 -2.39 -23.57 20.25
C VAL A 588 -1.57 -23.03 21.42
N ASP A 589 -0.96 -23.93 22.19
CA ASP A 589 -0.08 -23.58 23.31
C ASP A 589 -0.82 -22.65 24.31
N ASP A 590 -2.01 -23.09 24.74
CA ASP A 590 -2.88 -22.37 25.68
C ASP A 590 -3.16 -20.90 25.32
N GLY A 591 -3.24 -20.58 24.03
CA GLY A 591 -3.50 -19.20 23.60
C GLY A 591 -2.26 -18.39 23.22
N ARG A 592 -1.07 -18.95 23.42
CA ARG A 592 0.21 -18.27 23.21
C ARG A 592 0.51 -18.02 21.73
N CYS A 593 0.12 -18.96 20.87
CA CYS A 593 0.28 -18.87 19.43
C CYS A 593 -1.09 -18.84 18.74
N LYS A 594 -1.29 -17.85 17.87
CA LYS A 594 -2.53 -17.65 17.13
C LYS A 594 -2.28 -17.60 15.64
N GLN A 595 -3.13 -18.26 14.87
CA GLN A 595 -3.05 -18.27 13.42
C GLN A 595 -3.76 -17.04 12.82
N GLY A 596 -3.25 -16.50 11.71
CA GLY A 596 -3.83 -15.33 11.03
C GLY A 596 -3.82 -15.46 9.52
N ALA A 597 -4.67 -14.67 8.85
CA ALA A 597 -4.77 -14.67 7.39
C ALA A 597 -3.55 -14.01 6.74
N PHE A 598 -3.00 -12.98 7.38
CA PHE A 598 -1.84 -12.22 6.89
C PHE A 598 -1.03 -11.66 8.04
N PHE A 599 0.24 -11.37 7.75
CA PHE A 599 1.06 -10.50 8.57
C PHE A 599 1.60 -9.35 7.72
N HIS A 600 1.28 -8.11 8.10
CA HIS A 600 1.80 -6.91 7.48
C HIS A 600 3.03 -6.40 8.21
N MET A 601 4.18 -6.39 7.53
CA MET A 601 5.49 -6.12 8.15
C MET A 601 5.94 -4.65 8.03
N GLN A 602 4.99 -3.71 7.94
CA GLN A 602 5.26 -2.32 7.55
C GLN A 602 6.24 -1.56 8.45
N GLU A 603 6.17 -1.72 9.78
CA GLU A 603 7.13 -1.04 10.67
C GLU A 603 8.45 -1.82 10.75
N TRP A 604 8.40 -3.16 10.72
CA TRP A 604 9.59 -3.99 10.78
C TRP A 604 10.50 -3.75 9.56
N LYS A 605 9.93 -3.63 8.36
CA LYS A 605 10.71 -3.32 7.14
C LYS A 605 11.41 -1.96 7.19
N LYS A 606 10.88 -0.98 7.93
CA LYS A 606 11.56 0.32 8.11
C LYS A 606 12.89 0.16 8.84
N ARG A 607 12.98 -0.83 9.75
CA ARG A 607 14.22 -1.16 10.48
C ARG A 607 15.24 -1.88 9.61
N TRP A 608 14.78 -2.71 8.69
CA TRP A 608 15.65 -3.48 7.79
C TRP A 608 16.28 -2.63 6.69
N GLY A 609 15.75 -1.43 6.47
CA GLY A 609 16.15 -0.58 5.34
C GLY A 609 15.64 -1.13 4.00
N ASP A 610 15.53 -0.23 3.02
CA ASP A 610 14.81 -0.45 1.75
C ASP A 610 15.50 -1.40 0.74
N GLY A 611 16.25 -2.44 1.15
CA GLY A 611 16.51 -3.56 0.24
C GLY A 611 17.92 -4.17 0.14
N ASN A 612 18.80 -4.04 1.13
CA ASN A 612 20.10 -4.74 1.06
C ASN A 612 20.00 -6.26 1.37
N GLY A 613 18.85 -6.76 1.80
CA GLY A 613 18.65 -8.18 2.13
C GLY A 613 19.42 -8.67 3.36
N ALA A 614 20.16 -7.79 4.06
CA ALA A 614 20.96 -8.13 5.24
C ALA A 614 20.14 -8.69 6.42
N TYR A 615 18.82 -8.52 6.37
CA TYR A 615 17.85 -8.99 7.36
C TYR A 615 17.12 -10.24 6.88
N ILE A 616 17.66 -10.93 5.87
CA ILE A 616 17.14 -12.20 5.41
C ILE A 616 18.27 -13.21 5.56
N ASP A 617 18.06 -14.18 6.44
CA ASP A 617 18.92 -15.34 6.54
C ASP A 617 18.93 -16.06 5.17
N PRO A 618 20.10 -16.18 4.52
CA PRO A 618 20.19 -16.81 3.20
C PRO A 618 19.84 -18.31 3.21
N SER A 619 19.79 -18.94 4.39
CA SER A 619 19.36 -20.32 4.58
C SER A 619 17.86 -20.46 4.84
N ALA A 620 17.12 -19.35 5.01
CA ALA A 620 15.69 -19.39 5.25
C ALA A 620 14.95 -20.00 4.04
N ALA A 621 14.24 -21.11 4.29
CA ALA A 621 13.32 -21.67 3.33
C ALA A 621 12.09 -20.74 3.20
N TYR A 622 11.61 -20.53 1.98
CA TYR A 622 10.51 -19.59 1.74
C TYR A 622 9.13 -20.12 2.23
N ASP A 623 9.02 -21.40 2.57
CA ASP A 623 7.82 -22.09 3.06
C ASP A 623 7.89 -22.48 4.56
N ALA A 624 9.06 -22.36 5.17
CA ALA A 624 9.31 -22.66 6.59
C ALA A 624 10.35 -21.70 7.19
N PHE A 625 9.87 -20.64 7.83
CA PHE A 625 10.73 -19.58 8.39
C PHE A 625 10.07 -18.92 9.61
N HIS A 626 10.85 -18.15 10.36
CA HIS A 626 10.29 -17.20 11.32
C HIS A 626 10.72 -15.77 11.00
N LEU A 627 9.86 -14.84 11.37
CA LEU A 627 10.00 -13.42 11.14
C LEU A 627 9.93 -12.70 12.50
N SER A 628 10.85 -11.77 12.70
CA SER A 628 10.88 -10.89 13.88
C SER A 628 11.21 -9.46 13.45
N PRO A 629 11.18 -8.48 14.37
CA PRO A 629 11.66 -7.13 14.06
C PRO A 629 13.11 -7.08 13.53
N ASN A 630 13.89 -8.15 13.73
CA ASN A 630 15.28 -8.24 13.29
C ASN A 630 15.45 -8.92 11.92
N GLY A 631 14.38 -9.39 11.27
CA GLY A 631 14.46 -9.98 9.93
C GLY A 631 13.77 -11.33 9.78
N PHE A 632 14.09 -12.01 8.68
CA PHE A 632 13.69 -13.36 8.34
C PHE A 632 14.78 -14.34 8.71
N PHE A 633 14.40 -15.45 9.32
CA PHE A 633 15.31 -16.43 9.87
C PHE A 633 14.86 -17.84 9.48
N SER A 634 15.83 -18.71 9.20
CA SER A 634 15.55 -20.13 9.02
C SER A 634 14.93 -20.74 10.28
N LEU A 635 14.14 -21.79 10.06
CA LEU A 635 13.75 -22.69 11.14
C LEU A 635 14.69 -23.91 11.14
N PRO A 636 14.94 -24.54 12.29
CA PRO A 636 15.69 -25.78 12.35
C PRO A 636 15.05 -26.81 11.42
N ALA A 637 15.88 -27.39 10.53
CA ALA A 637 15.50 -28.60 9.81
C ALA A 637 15.19 -29.69 10.83
N LYS A 638 14.17 -30.52 10.54
CA LYS A 638 13.83 -31.66 11.38
C LYS A 638 14.97 -32.65 11.52
#